data_AF-A0A8C8GIJ4-F1
#
_entry.id   AF-A0A8C8GIJ4-F1
#
_cell.length_a   1.000
_cell.length_b   1.000
_cell.length_c   1.000
_cell.angle_alpha   90.00
_cell.angle_beta   90.00
_cell.angle_gamma   90.00
#
_symmetry.space_group_name_H-M   'P 1'
#
loop_
_entity.id
_entity.type
_entity.pdbx_description
1 polymer ?
#
loop_
_entity_poly.entity_id
_entity_poly.type
_entity_poly.pdbx_seq_one_letter_code
_entity_poly.pdbx_strand_id
1 'polypeptide(L)'
;MGDRTLLRELKLWAIEEFNLPTQSLPNDSYFKTLCVGPGASIWRYVTQHIFNQRNVRVMRGNLRWYKVLHDKELKQVVGQSDAAKRFELQEQMDELRVELNHLDSQINGTEAQLVTEEESINRSWEMVEENQCRELLLQAFKQRCMKERHSLSEDILKISGHSQVLEQLSRRAEVKVVFGNETSNSSGDHLNPSGAEPKVLRNVRELCDERLQFFQSLQESELNMTSSTATHLTREQRTAVFQHWLSAVEDLLQCYPPNQVLSALRYLALGQEMTLEEMLTSLGMARDVAALRFCYESNHLLEISKEEEELPTVKSLLQSAWEEVEQSLMELAQTRSRIQQLQTQLHTRKKEAHLELIGGESQTDALSLSVFKLEMQCVIQAAVRNGLRDQCVQMEQHASDRQEDLRNLRSQWQNIVDFRQLGDVRQEQISGLIKGNSTAKTELTRVHKEIGQFVQGKLVPQFAKVLSAANRLRNSVSQEARQFGNVSLLTLDRRIIEGQQRIPASWLSIHRLHSLPFHNLCQSLAFPMYRAPEELYTQALSQHLELRFLRRLLQLHSSSLTNVEKQGALLPAPDQQALLLRVLEEDKELLKSLLPKVWELTQRCSQGLSYGYQVKIAICHWWDQPAQFVLPGIRKGGLTFQQWLQRWKFAAKAS
;
A
#
# COMPACT_ATOMS: atom_id res chain seq x y z
N MET A 1 -69.62 28.10 -120.26
CA MET A 1 -68.24 27.57 -120.20
C MET A 1 -68.17 26.61 -119.02
N GLY A 2 -67.90 25.33 -119.27
CA GLY A 2 -67.93 24.27 -118.24
C GLY A 2 -66.69 24.28 -117.34
N ASP A 3 -66.92 24.03 -116.05
CA ASP A 3 -65.94 24.09 -114.96
C ASP A 3 -64.86 23.00 -115.14
N ARG A 4 -63.68 23.36 -115.69
CA ARG A 4 -62.59 22.39 -116.00
C ARG A 4 -62.01 21.72 -114.74
N THR A 5 -62.18 22.34 -113.57
CA THR A 5 -61.75 21.84 -112.27
C THR A 5 -62.60 20.67 -111.79
N LEU A 6 -63.93 20.79 -111.84
CA LEU A 6 -64.86 19.72 -111.44
C LEU A 6 -64.66 18.44 -112.26
N LEU A 7 -64.35 18.58 -113.55
CA LEU A 7 -64.05 17.45 -114.43
C LEU A 7 -62.83 16.64 -113.95
N ARG A 8 -61.79 17.35 -113.48
CA ARG A 8 -60.55 16.74 -113.01
C ARG A 8 -60.74 16.06 -111.65
N GLU A 9 -61.49 16.71 -110.77
CA GLU A 9 -61.87 16.18 -109.45
C GLU A 9 -62.76 14.94 -109.57
N LEU A 10 -63.73 14.93 -110.49
CA LEU A 10 -64.60 13.78 -110.73
C LEU A 10 -63.82 12.58 -111.30
N LYS A 11 -62.84 12.82 -112.18
CA LYS A 11 -61.96 11.76 -112.69
C LYS A 11 -61.04 11.18 -111.63
N LEU A 12 -60.45 12.03 -110.79
CA LEU A 12 -59.62 11.58 -109.67
C LEU A 12 -60.46 10.78 -108.66
N TRP A 13 -61.65 11.28 -108.31
CA TRP A 13 -62.60 10.58 -107.45
C TRP A 13 -62.99 9.19 -108.01
N ALA A 14 -63.27 9.07 -109.31
CA ALA A 14 -63.61 7.78 -109.92
C ALA A 14 -62.45 6.76 -109.92
N ILE A 15 -61.20 7.23 -110.06
CA ILE A 15 -60.01 6.38 -109.98
C ILE A 15 -59.78 5.93 -108.53
N GLU A 16 -59.86 6.86 -107.58
CA GLU A 16 -59.55 6.61 -106.17
C GLU A 16 -60.63 5.76 -105.45
N GLU A 17 -61.91 5.95 -105.76
CA GLU A 17 -63.01 5.25 -105.07
C GLU A 17 -63.36 3.88 -105.70
N PHE A 18 -63.27 3.75 -107.04
CA PHE A 18 -63.62 2.50 -107.73
C PHE A 18 -62.40 1.69 -108.21
N ASN A 19 -61.17 2.16 -107.96
CA ASN A 19 -59.91 1.55 -108.44
C ASN A 19 -59.92 1.27 -109.96
N LEU A 20 -60.56 2.14 -110.74
CA LEU A 20 -60.63 1.99 -112.19
C LEU A 20 -59.29 2.43 -112.82
N PRO A 21 -58.67 1.59 -113.68
CA PRO A 21 -57.43 1.97 -114.36
C PRO A 21 -57.67 3.17 -115.27
N THR A 22 -56.69 4.06 -115.36
CA THR A 22 -56.79 5.31 -116.15
C THR A 22 -57.15 5.12 -117.62
N GLN A 23 -56.91 3.91 -118.14
CA GLN A 23 -57.15 3.51 -119.53
C GLN A 23 -58.61 3.12 -119.81
N SER A 24 -59.43 2.83 -118.79
CA SER A 24 -60.85 2.45 -118.94
C SER A 24 -61.82 3.61 -118.69
N LEU A 25 -61.32 4.83 -118.52
CA LEU A 25 -62.16 6.01 -118.29
C LEU A 25 -62.73 6.54 -119.62
N PRO A 26 -64.03 6.90 -119.67
CA PRO A 26 -64.63 7.56 -120.84
C PRO A 26 -63.90 8.84 -121.26
N ASN A 27 -63.98 9.18 -122.55
CA ASN A 27 -63.35 10.38 -123.11
C ASN A 27 -63.80 11.67 -122.41
N ASP A 28 -62.91 12.68 -122.39
CA ASP A 28 -63.14 13.97 -121.73
C ASP A 28 -64.40 14.71 -122.18
N SER A 29 -64.86 14.46 -123.41
CA SER A 29 -66.13 14.99 -123.92
C SER A 29 -67.34 14.48 -123.14
N TYR A 30 -67.31 13.22 -122.71
CA TYR A 30 -68.40 12.57 -121.98
C TYR A 30 -68.44 13.01 -120.51
N PHE A 31 -67.27 13.16 -119.87
CA PHE A 31 -67.21 13.77 -118.54
C PHE A 31 -67.64 15.24 -118.56
N LYS A 32 -67.35 15.98 -119.64
CA LYS A 32 -67.80 17.36 -119.80
C LYS A 32 -69.32 17.44 -119.85
N THR A 33 -70.02 16.49 -120.47
CA THR A 33 -71.49 16.49 -120.46
C THR A 33 -72.07 16.22 -119.07
N LEU A 34 -71.39 15.43 -118.22
CA LEU A 34 -71.81 15.20 -116.83
C LEU A 34 -71.58 16.43 -115.94
N CYS A 35 -70.55 17.22 -116.23
CA CYS A 35 -70.16 18.40 -115.46
C CYS A 35 -70.81 19.71 -115.96
N VAL A 36 -71.93 19.63 -116.71
CA VAL A 36 -72.64 20.80 -117.26
C VAL A 36 -74.12 20.75 -116.84
N GLY A 37 -74.72 21.91 -116.59
CA GLY A 37 -76.11 22.02 -116.17
C GLY A 37 -76.34 21.52 -114.73
N PRO A 38 -77.53 20.97 -114.41
CA PRO A 38 -77.85 20.44 -113.07
C PRO A 38 -76.92 19.32 -112.60
N GLY A 39 -76.26 18.61 -113.53
CA GLY A 39 -75.28 17.58 -113.21
C GLY A 39 -74.05 18.13 -112.49
N ALA A 40 -73.66 19.38 -112.74
CA ALA A 40 -72.46 19.97 -112.13
C ALA A 40 -72.57 20.14 -110.61
N SER A 41 -73.74 20.54 -110.09
CA SER A 41 -73.96 20.68 -108.65
C SER A 41 -74.06 19.34 -107.94
N ILE A 42 -74.68 18.34 -108.58
CA ILE A 42 -74.78 16.97 -108.05
C ILE A 42 -73.38 16.36 -107.93
N TRP A 43 -72.59 16.40 -109.00
CA TRP A 43 -71.24 15.82 -108.97
C TRP A 43 -70.30 16.58 -108.03
N ARG A 44 -70.45 17.90 -107.89
CA ARG A 44 -69.70 18.68 -106.90
C ARG A 44 -70.07 18.29 -105.46
N TYR A 45 -71.35 18.00 -105.20
CA TYR A 45 -71.79 17.51 -103.89
C TYR A 45 -71.25 16.09 -103.61
N VAL A 46 -71.30 15.19 -104.61
CA VAL A 46 -70.81 13.81 -104.47
C VAL A 46 -69.30 13.78 -104.23
N THR A 47 -68.50 14.51 -105.02
CA THR A 47 -67.04 14.54 -104.85
C THR A 47 -66.61 15.23 -103.55
N GLN A 48 -67.39 16.17 -103.01
CA GLN A 48 -67.07 16.88 -101.76
C GLN A 48 -67.59 16.20 -100.49
N HIS A 49 -68.73 15.48 -100.55
CA HIS A 49 -69.43 15.01 -99.34
C HIS A 49 -69.55 13.49 -99.20
N ILE A 50 -69.37 12.70 -100.26
CA ILE A 50 -69.64 11.25 -100.20
C ILE A 50 -68.41 10.38 -99.87
N PHE A 51 -67.17 10.86 -99.91
CA PHE A 51 -66.07 10.13 -99.25
C PHE A 51 -64.92 11.07 -98.89
N ASN A 52 -64.81 11.44 -97.63
CA ASN A 52 -63.63 12.10 -97.06
C ASN A 52 -63.10 11.16 -95.98
N GLN A 53 -61.83 10.73 -96.05
CA GLN A 53 -61.19 9.76 -95.13
C GLN A 53 -61.47 10.06 -93.65
N ARG A 54 -61.72 11.33 -93.29
CA ARG A 54 -62.07 11.77 -91.93
C ARG A 54 -63.42 11.19 -91.46
N ASN A 55 -64.44 11.13 -92.31
CA ASN A 55 -65.76 10.60 -91.96
C ASN A 55 -65.76 9.07 -91.80
N VAL A 56 -64.92 8.35 -92.56
CA VAL A 56 -64.76 6.90 -92.40
C VAL A 56 -64.04 6.54 -91.10
N ARG A 57 -63.04 7.35 -90.68
CA ARG A 57 -62.41 7.19 -89.36
C ARG A 57 -63.37 7.50 -88.22
N VAL A 58 -64.21 8.53 -88.36
CA VAL A 58 -65.25 8.85 -87.36
C VAL A 58 -66.30 7.74 -87.30
N MET A 59 -66.77 7.20 -88.43
CA MET A 59 -67.71 6.07 -88.41
C MET A 59 -67.08 4.79 -87.86
N ARG A 60 -65.81 4.47 -88.16
CA ARG A 60 -65.09 3.35 -87.51
C ARG A 60 -64.86 3.57 -86.02
N GLY A 61 -64.54 4.80 -85.61
CA GLY A 61 -64.41 5.19 -84.21
C GLY A 61 -65.73 5.03 -83.47
N ASN A 62 -66.82 5.55 -84.04
CA ASN A 62 -68.16 5.44 -83.49
C ASN A 62 -68.65 4.00 -83.45
N LEU A 63 -68.40 3.18 -84.49
CA LEU A 63 -68.74 1.75 -84.48
C LEU A 63 -67.95 0.97 -83.41
N ARG A 64 -66.68 1.31 -83.16
CA ARG A 64 -65.91 0.73 -82.05
C ARG A 64 -66.44 1.19 -80.69
N TRP A 65 -66.84 2.46 -80.58
CA TRP A 65 -67.44 3.01 -79.36
C TRP A 65 -68.80 2.37 -79.08
N TYR A 66 -69.65 2.18 -80.10
CA TYR A 66 -70.88 1.42 -79.99
C TYR A 66 -70.62 -0.03 -79.65
N LYS A 67 -69.53 -0.66 -80.12
CA LYS A 67 -69.14 -2.01 -79.70
C LYS A 67 -68.75 -2.08 -78.22
N VAL A 68 -67.99 -1.11 -77.70
CA VAL A 68 -67.64 -1.03 -76.27
C VAL A 68 -68.84 -0.67 -75.40
N LEU A 69 -69.73 0.20 -75.88
CA LEU A 69 -71.02 0.48 -75.23
C LEU A 69 -71.89 -0.77 -75.21
N HIS A 70 -72.00 -1.48 -76.33
CA HIS A 70 -72.78 -2.70 -76.42
C HIS A 70 -72.14 -3.83 -75.60
N ASP A 71 -70.81 -3.92 -75.49
CA ASP A 71 -70.13 -4.89 -74.62
C ASP A 71 -70.24 -4.50 -73.14
N LYS A 72 -70.28 -3.21 -72.77
CA LYS A 72 -70.55 -2.75 -71.40
C LYS A 72 -72.02 -2.88 -71.03
N GLU A 73 -72.94 -2.63 -71.95
CA GLU A 73 -74.38 -2.84 -71.81
C GLU A 73 -74.70 -4.33 -71.81
N LEU A 74 -74.09 -5.16 -72.66
CA LEU A 74 -74.21 -6.61 -72.63
C LEU A 74 -73.57 -7.19 -71.36
N LYS A 75 -72.46 -6.64 -70.84
CA LYS A 75 -71.95 -7.02 -69.50
C LYS A 75 -72.83 -6.51 -68.36
N GLN A 76 -73.54 -5.39 -68.51
CA GLN A 76 -74.56 -4.94 -67.55
C GLN A 76 -75.88 -5.72 -67.65
N VAL A 77 -76.24 -6.26 -68.83
CA VAL A 77 -77.48 -6.99 -69.11
C VAL A 77 -77.31 -8.50 -68.89
N VAL A 78 -76.12 -9.06 -69.12
CA VAL A 78 -75.77 -10.44 -68.74
C VAL A 78 -75.35 -10.52 -67.26
N GLY A 79 -74.78 -9.43 -66.71
CA GLY A 79 -74.48 -9.25 -65.28
C GLY A 79 -75.61 -8.62 -64.47
N GLN A 80 -76.87 -8.82 -64.89
CA GLN A 80 -78.07 -8.28 -64.24
C GLN A 80 -78.79 -9.30 -63.35
N SER A 81 -78.05 -10.27 -62.83
CA SER A 81 -78.36 -10.81 -61.51
C SER A 81 -77.39 -10.17 -60.53
N ASP A 82 -77.89 -9.54 -59.48
CA ASP A 82 -77.06 -9.11 -58.34
C ASP A 82 -76.11 -10.23 -57.88
N ALA A 83 -76.47 -11.50 -58.11
CA ALA A 83 -75.63 -12.66 -57.81
C ALA A 83 -74.31 -12.70 -58.60
N ALA A 84 -74.28 -12.29 -59.88
CA ALA A 84 -73.06 -12.36 -60.69
C ALA A 84 -72.04 -11.28 -60.29
N LYS A 85 -72.51 -10.04 -60.03
CA LYS A 85 -71.66 -8.98 -59.46
C LYS A 85 -71.20 -9.30 -58.04
N ARG A 86 -72.07 -9.92 -57.25
CA ARG A 86 -71.68 -10.43 -55.91
C ARG A 86 -70.60 -11.49 -56.03
N PHE A 87 -70.64 -12.36 -57.04
CA PHE A 87 -69.63 -13.40 -57.25
C PHE A 87 -68.27 -12.83 -57.66
N GLU A 88 -68.23 -11.86 -58.57
CA GLU A 88 -66.98 -11.20 -59.00
C GLU A 88 -66.36 -10.36 -57.87
N LEU A 89 -67.18 -9.65 -57.08
CA LEU A 89 -66.70 -8.97 -55.87
C LEU A 89 -66.23 -9.95 -54.80
N GLN A 90 -66.90 -11.11 -54.67
CA GLN A 90 -66.49 -12.17 -53.74
C GLN A 90 -65.12 -12.75 -54.14
N GLU A 91 -64.90 -12.99 -55.43
CA GLU A 91 -63.62 -13.45 -55.96
C GLU A 91 -62.49 -12.44 -55.70
N GLN A 92 -62.72 -11.15 -55.97
CA GLN A 92 -61.76 -10.08 -55.65
C GLN A 92 -61.52 -9.94 -54.14
N MET A 93 -62.55 -10.10 -53.32
CA MET A 93 -62.41 -10.10 -51.85
C MET A 93 -61.59 -11.30 -51.37
N ASP A 94 -61.74 -12.46 -52.00
CA ASP A 94 -60.98 -13.66 -51.65
C ASP A 94 -59.53 -13.55 -52.15
N GLU A 95 -59.28 -12.95 -53.31
CA GLU A 95 -57.93 -12.65 -53.82
C GLU A 95 -57.18 -11.68 -52.90
N LEU A 96 -57.82 -10.56 -52.52
CA LEU A 96 -57.27 -9.60 -51.55
C LEU A 96 -57.05 -10.22 -50.17
N ARG A 97 -57.89 -11.16 -49.73
CA ARG A 97 -57.65 -11.92 -48.48
C ARG A 97 -56.41 -12.78 -48.55
N VAL A 98 -56.16 -13.43 -49.69
CA VAL A 98 -54.94 -14.23 -49.89
C VAL A 98 -53.71 -13.32 -49.90
N GLU A 99 -53.76 -12.17 -50.56
CA GLU A 99 -52.68 -11.18 -50.54
C GLU A 99 -52.43 -10.63 -49.13
N LEU A 100 -53.49 -10.28 -48.38
CA LEU A 100 -53.38 -9.85 -46.98
C LEU A 100 -52.73 -10.92 -46.11
N ASN A 101 -53.19 -12.16 -46.21
CA ASN A 101 -52.61 -13.28 -45.44
C ASN A 101 -51.14 -13.52 -45.82
N HIS A 102 -50.77 -13.31 -47.09
CA HIS A 102 -49.39 -13.43 -47.54
C HIS A 102 -48.52 -12.32 -46.95
N LEU A 103 -48.99 -11.07 -46.99
CA LEU A 103 -48.29 -9.92 -46.38
C LEU A 103 -48.17 -10.08 -44.86
N ASP A 104 -49.24 -10.49 -44.17
CA ASP A 104 -49.19 -10.76 -42.73
C ASP A 104 -48.18 -11.87 -42.40
N SER A 105 -48.10 -12.92 -43.23
CA SER A 105 -47.11 -13.98 -43.06
C SER A 105 -45.68 -13.48 -43.28
N GLN A 106 -45.46 -12.60 -44.26
CA GLN A 106 -44.16 -11.97 -44.49
C GLN A 106 -43.78 -11.05 -43.34
N ILE A 107 -44.70 -10.20 -42.86
CA ILE A 107 -44.49 -9.29 -41.73
C ILE A 107 -44.10 -10.10 -40.49
N ASN A 108 -44.89 -11.10 -40.12
CA ASN A 108 -44.60 -11.98 -38.98
C ASN A 108 -43.23 -12.68 -39.10
N GLY A 109 -42.88 -13.14 -40.31
CA GLY A 109 -41.57 -13.73 -40.59
C GLY A 109 -40.42 -12.75 -40.40
N THR A 110 -40.57 -11.51 -40.88
CA THR A 110 -39.56 -10.46 -40.72
C THR A 110 -39.45 -9.98 -39.27
N GLU A 111 -40.56 -9.86 -38.53
CA GLU A 111 -40.56 -9.51 -37.11
C GLU A 111 -39.85 -10.57 -36.27
N ALA A 112 -40.11 -11.86 -36.54
CA ALA A 112 -39.39 -12.94 -35.87
C ALA A 112 -37.88 -12.91 -36.14
N GLN A 113 -37.48 -12.62 -37.38
CA GLN A 113 -36.07 -12.45 -37.74
C GLN A 113 -35.44 -11.25 -37.02
N LEU A 114 -36.13 -10.11 -36.97
CA LEU A 114 -35.66 -8.92 -36.26
C LEU A 114 -35.43 -9.19 -34.77
N VAL A 115 -36.35 -9.89 -34.10
CA VAL A 115 -36.18 -10.28 -32.69
C VAL A 115 -34.94 -11.16 -32.51
N THR A 116 -34.72 -12.14 -33.39
CA THR A 116 -33.52 -13.00 -33.29
C THR A 116 -32.21 -12.24 -33.53
N GLU A 117 -32.20 -11.29 -34.47
CA GLU A 117 -31.04 -10.45 -34.74
C GLU A 117 -30.79 -9.49 -33.57
N GLU A 118 -31.81 -8.87 -32.99
CA GLU A 118 -31.70 -8.00 -31.81
C GLU A 118 -31.14 -8.76 -30.60
N GLU A 119 -31.62 -9.98 -30.34
CA GLU A 119 -31.05 -10.86 -29.31
C GLU A 119 -29.58 -11.17 -29.57
N SER A 120 -29.21 -11.43 -30.83
CA SER A 120 -27.83 -11.73 -31.21
C SER A 120 -26.92 -10.51 -31.01
N ILE A 121 -27.40 -9.33 -31.38
CA ILE A 121 -26.71 -8.05 -31.23
C ILE A 121 -26.50 -7.75 -29.74
N ASN A 122 -27.52 -7.90 -28.90
CA ASN A 122 -27.41 -7.72 -27.45
C ASN A 122 -26.35 -8.65 -26.84
N ARG A 123 -26.36 -9.95 -27.18
CA ARG A 123 -25.31 -10.89 -26.71
C ARG A 123 -23.91 -10.48 -27.18
N SER A 124 -23.79 -9.96 -28.40
CA SER A 124 -22.51 -9.49 -28.93
C SER A 124 -22.01 -8.25 -28.19
N TRP A 125 -22.91 -7.30 -27.87
CA TRP A 125 -22.59 -6.11 -27.09
C TRP A 125 -22.15 -6.44 -25.67
N GLU A 126 -22.87 -7.34 -24.98
CA GLU A 126 -22.48 -7.82 -23.65
C GLU A 126 -21.07 -8.44 -23.66
N MET A 127 -20.74 -9.24 -24.68
CA MET A 127 -19.38 -9.80 -24.83
C MET A 127 -18.33 -8.71 -25.09
N VAL A 128 -18.64 -7.69 -25.90
CA VAL A 128 -17.72 -6.58 -26.17
C VAL A 128 -17.46 -5.76 -24.90
N GLU A 129 -18.51 -5.40 -24.16
CA GLU A 129 -18.38 -4.68 -22.89
C GLU A 129 -17.58 -5.50 -21.87
N GLU A 130 -17.87 -6.80 -21.74
CA GLU A 130 -17.13 -7.69 -20.84
C GLU A 130 -15.63 -7.76 -21.24
N ASN A 131 -15.34 -7.85 -22.53
CA ASN A 131 -13.96 -7.88 -23.03
C ASN A 131 -13.22 -6.56 -22.80
N GLN A 132 -13.87 -5.41 -22.97
CA GLN A 132 -13.29 -4.11 -22.66
C GLN A 132 -12.96 -3.98 -21.16
N CYS A 133 -13.88 -4.39 -20.28
CA CYS A 133 -13.64 -4.42 -18.84
C CYS A 133 -12.49 -5.39 -18.49
N ARG A 134 -12.44 -6.56 -19.12
CA ARG A 134 -11.37 -7.55 -18.94
C ARG A 134 -10.02 -6.99 -19.36
N GLU A 135 -9.95 -6.27 -20.48
CA GLU A 135 -8.72 -5.63 -20.96
C GLU A 135 -8.20 -4.59 -19.96
N LEU A 136 -9.07 -3.71 -19.46
CA LEU A 136 -8.70 -2.72 -18.45
C LEU A 136 -8.17 -3.36 -17.16
N LEU A 137 -8.83 -4.42 -16.67
CA LEU A 137 -8.39 -5.17 -15.49
C LEU A 137 -7.04 -5.84 -15.73
N LEU A 138 -6.81 -6.45 -16.90
CA LEU A 138 -5.54 -7.05 -17.27
C LEU A 138 -4.44 -6.00 -17.41
N GLN A 139 -4.74 -4.81 -17.94
CA GLN A 139 -3.79 -3.71 -18.04
C GLN A 139 -3.39 -3.21 -16.65
N ALA A 140 -4.34 -3.02 -15.74
CA ALA A 140 -4.07 -2.63 -14.36
C ALA A 140 -3.24 -3.71 -13.63
N PHE A 141 -3.59 -4.98 -13.81
CA PHE A 141 -2.85 -6.11 -13.25
C PHE A 141 -1.41 -6.18 -13.79
N LYS A 142 -1.22 -5.99 -15.11
CA LYS A 142 0.10 -5.92 -15.74
C LYS A 142 0.95 -4.79 -15.14
N GLN A 143 0.37 -3.60 -14.98
CA GLN A 143 1.06 -2.45 -14.37
C GLN A 143 1.51 -2.75 -12.94
N ARG A 144 0.64 -3.38 -12.13
CA ARG A 144 0.99 -3.83 -10.78
C ARG A 144 2.14 -4.83 -10.80
N CYS A 145 2.06 -5.86 -11.64
CA CYS A 145 3.12 -6.87 -11.78
C CYS A 145 4.46 -6.24 -12.20
N MET A 146 4.44 -5.22 -13.08
CA MET A 146 5.65 -4.50 -13.48
C MET A 146 6.28 -3.74 -12.31
N LYS A 147 5.47 -3.06 -11.48
CA LYS A 147 5.96 -2.39 -10.27
C LYS A 147 6.55 -3.36 -9.26
N GLU A 148 5.86 -4.45 -8.96
CA GLU A 148 6.34 -5.49 -8.04
C GLU A 148 7.64 -6.13 -8.55
N ARG A 149 7.72 -6.42 -9.86
CA ARG A 149 8.95 -6.94 -10.49
C ARG A 149 10.10 -5.94 -10.40
N HIS A 150 9.85 -4.65 -10.54
CA HIS A 150 10.88 -3.62 -10.42
C HIS A 150 11.46 -3.58 -8.99
N SER A 151 10.59 -3.56 -7.98
CA SER A 151 11.00 -3.64 -6.56
C SER A 151 11.83 -4.89 -6.29
N LEU A 152 11.39 -6.06 -6.75
CA LEU A 152 12.15 -7.30 -6.58
C LEU A 152 13.50 -7.26 -7.32
N SER A 153 13.57 -6.62 -8.48
CA SER A 153 14.82 -6.45 -9.21
C SER A 153 15.81 -5.55 -8.47
N GLU A 154 15.34 -4.47 -7.83
CA GLU A 154 16.18 -3.63 -6.98
C GLU A 154 16.71 -4.41 -5.77
N ASP A 155 15.86 -5.22 -5.15
CA ASP A 155 16.27 -6.05 -4.01
C ASP A 155 17.28 -7.12 -4.43
N ILE A 156 17.08 -7.76 -5.60
CA ILE A 156 18.07 -8.68 -6.18
C ILE A 156 19.39 -7.97 -6.44
N LEU A 157 19.38 -6.75 -6.97
CA LEU A 157 20.61 -5.98 -7.20
C LEU A 157 21.34 -5.69 -5.87
N LYS A 158 20.61 -5.22 -4.84
CA LYS A 158 21.18 -4.99 -3.51
C LYS A 158 21.78 -6.28 -2.93
N ILE A 159 21.04 -7.38 -2.93
CA ILE A 159 21.51 -8.67 -2.42
C ILE A 159 22.72 -9.15 -3.21
N SER A 160 22.70 -9.06 -4.54
CA SER A 160 23.81 -9.48 -5.39
C SER A 160 25.08 -8.66 -5.13
N GLY A 161 24.94 -7.35 -4.90
CA GLY A 161 26.06 -6.49 -4.52
C GLY A 161 26.66 -6.91 -3.17
N HIS A 162 25.82 -7.16 -2.15
CA HIS A 162 26.30 -7.64 -0.85
C HIS A 162 26.97 -9.02 -0.96
N SER A 163 26.37 -9.95 -1.70
CA SER A 163 26.95 -11.27 -1.95
C SER A 163 28.30 -11.17 -2.67
N GLN A 164 28.44 -10.26 -3.64
CA GLN A 164 29.70 -10.04 -4.34
C GLN A 164 30.80 -9.51 -3.40
N VAL A 165 30.46 -8.58 -2.50
CA VAL A 165 31.40 -8.10 -1.46
C VAL A 165 31.83 -9.23 -0.55
N LEU A 166 30.90 -10.06 -0.09
CA LEU A 166 31.20 -11.23 0.75
C LEU A 166 32.03 -12.29 0.02
N GLU A 167 31.75 -12.56 -1.25
CA GLU A 167 32.58 -13.45 -2.08
C GLU A 167 33.99 -12.89 -2.27
N GLN A 168 34.13 -11.58 -2.51
CA GLN A 168 35.44 -10.95 -2.61
C GLN A 168 36.21 -11.05 -1.29
N LEU A 169 35.56 -10.85 -0.15
CA LEU A 169 36.15 -11.05 1.18
C LEU A 169 36.57 -12.51 1.40
N SER A 170 35.74 -13.47 1.00
CA SER A 170 36.07 -14.90 1.08
C SER A 170 37.30 -15.23 0.22
N ARG A 171 37.37 -14.73 -1.02
CA ARG A 171 38.54 -14.92 -1.89
C ARG A 171 39.80 -14.26 -1.31
N ARG A 172 39.67 -13.08 -0.70
CA ARG A 172 40.77 -12.43 0.02
C ARG A 172 41.22 -13.27 1.22
N ALA A 173 40.31 -13.91 1.95
CA ALA A 173 40.63 -14.74 3.12
C ALA A 173 41.51 -15.94 2.77
N GLU A 174 41.38 -16.50 1.56
CA GLU A 174 42.21 -17.61 1.06
C GLU A 174 43.66 -17.17 0.77
N VAL A 175 43.88 -15.89 0.46
CA VAL A 175 45.23 -15.35 0.22
C VAL A 175 45.94 -15.17 1.56
N LYS A 176 46.97 -16.00 1.78
CA LYS A 176 47.84 -15.88 2.97
C LYS A 176 48.72 -14.63 2.83
N VAL A 177 48.50 -13.64 3.70
CA VAL A 177 49.35 -12.46 3.79
C VAL A 177 50.58 -12.82 4.61
N VAL A 178 51.75 -12.64 4.00
CA VAL A 178 53.04 -12.84 4.67
C VAL A 178 53.49 -11.49 5.23
N PHE A 179 53.61 -11.42 6.55
CA PHE A 179 54.32 -10.33 7.24
C PHE A 179 55.79 -10.76 7.35
N GLY A 180 56.74 -9.82 7.29
CA GLY A 180 58.18 -10.08 7.10
C GLY A 180 58.76 -11.24 7.93
N ASN A 181 59.75 -11.93 7.34
CA ASN A 181 60.32 -13.24 7.75
C ASN A 181 60.18 -13.63 9.23
N GLU A 182 59.45 -14.73 9.48
CA GLU A 182 59.43 -15.47 10.75
C GLU A 182 60.75 -16.23 11.04
N THR A 183 61.78 -16.15 10.20
CA THR A 183 63.04 -16.89 10.39
C THR A 183 64.24 -16.20 9.74
N SER A 184 64.87 -15.23 10.41
CA SER A 184 66.22 -14.77 10.02
C SER A 184 67.02 -14.42 11.27
N ASN A 185 67.60 -15.46 11.87
CA ASN A 185 68.72 -15.33 12.81
C ASN A 185 69.94 -14.79 12.03
N SER A 186 70.08 -13.47 11.93
CA SER A 186 71.41 -12.84 11.81
C SER A 186 71.31 -11.33 11.99
N SER A 187 71.93 -10.87 13.06
CA SER A 187 72.54 -9.54 13.23
C SER A 187 71.70 -8.32 12.89
N GLY A 188 71.14 -7.73 13.95
CA GLY A 188 71.18 -6.29 14.25
C GLY A 188 71.16 -5.33 13.06
N ASP A 189 70.01 -5.20 12.41
CA ASP A 189 69.55 -3.91 11.94
C ASP A 189 68.02 -3.88 11.98
N HIS A 190 67.48 -2.87 12.64
CA HIS A 190 66.11 -2.82 13.12
C HIS A 190 65.09 -2.80 11.98
N LEU A 191 64.10 -3.72 12.04
CA LEU A 191 62.69 -3.64 11.62
C LEU A 191 62.28 -2.67 10.47
N ASN A 192 63.15 -2.42 9.50
CA ASN A 192 62.78 -1.83 8.23
C ASN A 192 62.53 -3.01 7.28
N PRO A 193 61.29 -3.36 6.99
CA PRO A 193 61.04 -4.36 5.96
C PRO A 193 61.60 -3.77 4.66
N SER A 194 62.61 -4.42 4.07
CA SER A 194 63.15 -4.06 2.76
C SER A 194 62.13 -4.29 1.61
N GLY A 195 60.84 -4.42 1.93
CA GLY A 195 59.70 -4.58 1.02
C GLY A 195 58.49 -3.79 1.51
N ALA A 196 57.57 -3.49 0.58
CA ALA A 196 56.38 -2.71 0.87
C ALA A 196 55.50 -3.41 1.93
N GLU A 197 55.22 -2.69 3.02
CA GLU A 197 54.37 -3.17 4.10
C GLU A 197 52.95 -3.54 3.60
N PRO A 198 52.39 -4.71 3.99
CA PRO A 198 51.01 -5.05 3.69
C PRO A 198 50.03 -4.01 4.24
N LYS A 199 49.08 -3.54 3.40
CA LYS A 199 48.10 -2.50 3.80
C LYS A 199 47.30 -2.86 5.05
N VAL A 200 46.96 -4.14 5.24
CA VAL A 200 46.28 -4.62 6.45
C VAL A 200 47.14 -4.43 7.70
N LEU A 201 48.46 -4.63 7.62
CA LEU A 201 49.37 -4.43 8.76
C LEU A 201 49.45 -2.95 9.14
N ARG A 202 49.56 -2.08 8.14
CA ARG A 202 49.60 -0.63 8.34
C ARG A 202 48.33 -0.12 9.02
N ASN A 203 47.17 -0.43 8.45
CA ASN A 203 45.88 0.05 8.98
C ASN A 203 45.61 -0.49 10.39
N VAL A 204 45.99 -1.74 10.68
CA VAL A 204 45.89 -2.31 12.03
C VAL A 204 46.85 -1.61 12.99
N ARG A 205 48.09 -1.32 12.58
CA ARG A 205 49.06 -0.57 13.40
C ARG A 205 48.54 0.84 13.72
N GLU A 206 48.12 1.59 12.72
CA GLU A 206 47.57 2.95 12.88
C GLU A 206 46.43 2.97 13.90
N LEU A 207 45.47 2.03 13.80
CA LEU A 207 44.36 1.93 14.77
C LEU A 207 44.82 1.52 16.18
N CYS A 208 45.87 0.70 16.30
CA CYS A 208 46.46 0.35 17.60
C CYS A 208 47.19 1.56 18.22
N ASP A 209 47.92 2.32 17.41
CA ASP A 209 48.66 3.50 17.83
C ASP A 209 47.70 4.62 18.26
N GLU A 210 46.63 4.88 17.49
CA GLU A 210 45.56 5.81 17.88
C GLU A 210 44.94 5.42 19.23
N ARG A 211 44.71 4.11 19.44
CA ARG A 211 44.15 3.61 20.69
C ARG A 211 45.13 3.79 21.86
N LEU A 212 46.42 3.57 21.63
CA LEU A 212 47.47 3.74 22.62
C LEU A 212 47.67 5.22 22.98
N GLN A 213 47.69 6.11 22.00
CA GLN A 213 47.72 7.57 22.21
C GLN A 213 46.50 8.05 23.01
N PHE A 214 45.31 7.50 22.73
CA PHE A 214 44.13 7.79 23.53
C PHE A 214 44.32 7.38 25.00
N PHE A 215 44.82 6.18 25.28
CA PHE A 215 45.09 5.76 26.66
C PHE A 215 46.17 6.58 27.36
N GLN A 216 47.24 6.96 26.65
CA GLN A 216 48.27 7.86 27.17
C GLN A 216 47.67 9.22 27.57
N SER A 217 46.80 9.80 26.73
CA SER A 217 46.13 11.06 27.04
C SER A 217 45.23 10.98 28.29
N LEU A 218 44.63 9.82 28.57
CA LEU A 218 43.85 9.59 29.79
C LEU A 218 44.75 9.48 31.02
N GLN A 219 45.85 8.74 30.92
CA GLN A 219 46.79 8.54 32.02
C GLN A 219 47.48 9.85 32.42
N GLU A 220 47.91 10.67 31.46
CA GLU A 220 48.50 11.99 31.71
C GLU A 220 47.49 12.94 32.38
N SER A 221 46.21 12.85 31.99
CA SER A 221 45.11 13.61 32.61
C SER A 221 44.80 13.17 34.05
N GLU A 222 45.07 11.93 34.45
CA GLU A 222 44.77 11.40 35.80
C GLU A 222 45.94 11.56 36.78
N LEU A 223 47.18 11.53 36.28
CA LEU A 223 48.39 11.60 37.11
C LEU A 223 48.79 13.03 37.50
N ASN A 224 48.04 14.06 37.10
CA ASN A 224 48.38 15.48 37.33
C ASN A 224 49.85 15.82 37.02
N MET A 225 50.49 15.10 36.07
CA MET A 225 51.82 15.45 35.65
C MET A 225 51.73 16.76 34.87
N THR A 226 52.34 17.80 35.42
CA THR A 226 52.42 19.15 34.85
C THR A 226 53.32 19.18 33.61
N SER A 227 53.07 18.32 32.62
CA SER A 227 53.61 18.50 31.27
C SER A 227 52.68 19.44 30.52
N SER A 228 53.21 20.59 30.10
CA SER A 228 52.51 21.74 29.50
C SER A 228 51.83 21.48 28.14
N THR A 229 51.67 20.22 27.73
CA THR A 229 51.15 19.81 26.42
C THR A 229 49.92 18.90 26.47
N ALA A 230 49.50 18.42 27.65
CA ALA A 230 48.35 17.52 27.76
C ALA A 230 47.02 18.29 27.63
N THR A 231 46.36 18.19 26.48
CA THR A 231 45.01 18.69 26.25
C THR A 231 44.01 17.86 27.05
N HIS A 232 43.49 18.41 28.15
CA HIS A 232 42.42 17.78 28.91
C HIS A 232 41.16 17.60 28.03
N LEU A 233 40.93 16.38 27.54
CA LEU A 233 39.74 16.04 26.79
C LEU A 233 38.51 16.01 27.71
N THR A 234 37.43 16.69 27.30
CA THR A 234 36.14 16.60 27.98
C THR A 234 35.51 15.21 27.79
N ARG A 235 34.55 14.83 28.64
CA ARG A 235 33.87 13.53 28.55
C ARG A 235 33.22 13.28 27.18
N GLU A 236 32.65 14.32 26.59
CA GLU A 236 32.01 14.28 25.27
C GLU A 236 33.04 14.05 24.16
N GLN A 237 34.18 14.75 24.22
CA GLN A 237 35.29 14.55 23.28
C GLN A 237 35.88 13.15 23.38
N ARG A 238 36.05 12.60 24.59
CA ARG A 238 36.48 11.21 24.79
C ARG A 238 35.52 10.21 24.15
N THR A 239 34.22 10.47 24.27
CA THR A 239 33.18 9.61 23.68
C THR A 239 33.21 9.70 22.16
N ALA A 240 33.39 10.89 21.58
CA ALA A 240 33.50 11.09 20.14
C ALA A 240 34.75 10.40 19.54
N VAL A 241 35.91 10.54 20.18
CA VAL A 241 37.16 9.85 19.76
C VAL A 241 36.98 8.33 19.79
N PHE A 242 36.33 7.80 20.83
CA PHE A 242 36.03 6.38 20.91
C PHE A 242 35.07 5.90 19.80
N GLN A 243 34.02 6.67 19.50
CA GLN A 243 33.09 6.34 18.42
C GLN A 243 33.74 6.38 17.04
N HIS A 244 34.62 7.37 16.81
CA HIS A 244 35.40 7.45 15.57
C HIS A 244 36.29 6.23 15.39
N TRP A 245 37.03 5.84 16.44
CA TRP A 245 37.86 4.65 16.44
C TRP A 245 37.04 3.37 16.19
N LEU A 246 35.86 3.23 16.82
CA LEU A 246 34.96 2.11 16.57
C LEU A 246 34.50 2.03 15.11
N SER A 247 34.09 3.15 14.51
CA SER A 247 33.71 3.20 13.09
C SER A 247 34.87 2.79 12.18
N ALA A 248 36.09 3.24 12.47
CA ALA A 248 37.27 2.88 11.67
C ALA A 248 37.64 1.39 11.81
N VAL A 249 37.41 0.79 13.00
CA VAL A 249 37.54 -0.66 13.21
C VAL A 249 36.48 -1.43 12.41
N GLU A 250 35.22 -0.96 12.38
CA GLU A 250 34.16 -1.57 11.59
C GLU A 250 34.48 -1.53 10.09
N ASP A 251 34.97 -0.40 9.58
CA ASP A 251 35.40 -0.26 8.18
C ASP A 251 36.57 -1.20 7.85
N LEU A 252 37.53 -1.37 8.77
CA LEU A 252 38.63 -2.31 8.60
C LEU A 252 38.13 -3.76 8.51
N LEU A 253 37.19 -4.15 9.37
CA LEU A 253 36.59 -5.49 9.36
C LEU A 253 35.70 -5.74 8.13
N GLN A 254 35.15 -4.69 7.51
CA GLN A 254 34.44 -4.80 6.23
C GLN A 254 35.40 -4.93 5.03
N CYS A 255 36.61 -4.37 5.13
CA CYS A 255 37.57 -4.36 4.02
C CYS A 255 38.49 -5.58 3.99
N TYR A 256 38.74 -6.19 5.15
CA TYR A 256 39.71 -7.28 5.33
C TYR A 256 39.10 -8.49 6.06
N PRO A 257 39.48 -9.71 5.66
CA PRO A 257 38.98 -10.91 6.31
C PRO A 257 39.58 -11.08 7.72
N PRO A 258 38.83 -11.67 8.68
CA PRO A 258 39.25 -11.74 10.08
C PRO A 258 40.59 -12.44 10.32
N ASN A 259 40.93 -13.45 9.53
CA ASN A 259 42.19 -14.17 9.64
C ASN A 259 43.41 -13.28 9.33
N GLN A 260 43.31 -12.37 8.36
CA GLN A 260 44.38 -11.43 8.04
C GLN A 260 44.56 -10.36 9.12
N VAL A 261 43.46 -9.85 9.67
CA VAL A 261 43.48 -8.88 10.78
C VAL A 261 44.10 -9.51 12.02
N LEU A 262 43.70 -10.74 12.38
CA LEU A 262 44.29 -11.48 13.50
C LEU A 262 45.78 -11.77 13.30
N SER A 263 46.18 -12.11 12.07
CA SER A 263 47.59 -12.36 11.75
C SER A 263 48.43 -11.08 11.85
N ALA A 264 47.90 -9.93 11.42
CA ALA A 264 48.53 -8.63 11.59
C ALA A 264 48.68 -8.25 13.08
N LEU A 265 47.62 -8.42 13.87
CA LEU A 265 47.65 -8.20 15.32
C LEU A 265 48.68 -9.11 16.00
N ARG A 266 48.74 -10.39 15.62
CA ARG A 266 49.74 -11.33 16.14
C ARG A 266 51.16 -10.89 15.80
N TYR A 267 51.40 -10.45 14.57
CA TYR A 267 52.71 -9.96 14.14
C TYR A 267 53.13 -8.72 14.94
N LEU A 268 52.23 -7.74 15.13
CA LEU A 268 52.50 -6.56 15.95
C LEU A 268 52.78 -6.93 17.42
N ALA A 269 52.00 -7.85 17.99
CA ALA A 269 52.20 -8.33 19.35
C ALA A 269 53.56 -9.02 19.53
N LEU A 270 53.96 -9.89 18.60
CA LEU A 270 55.28 -10.53 18.60
C LEU A 270 56.41 -9.50 18.48
N GLY A 271 56.24 -8.48 17.64
CA GLY A 271 57.22 -7.39 17.55
C GLY A 271 57.36 -6.60 18.85
N GLN A 272 56.25 -6.33 19.55
CA GLN A 272 56.27 -5.68 20.86
C GLN A 272 56.88 -6.58 21.94
N GLU A 273 56.62 -7.89 21.90
CA GLU A 273 57.24 -8.87 22.80
C GLU A 273 58.76 -8.88 22.63
N MET A 274 59.26 -8.97 21.40
CA MET A 274 60.69 -8.86 21.11
C MET A 274 61.29 -7.53 21.58
N THR A 275 60.60 -6.42 21.36
CA THR A 275 61.06 -5.09 21.82
C THR A 275 61.11 -5.03 23.35
N LEU A 276 60.13 -5.62 24.03
CA LEU A 276 60.11 -5.73 25.49
C LEU A 276 61.23 -6.64 25.99
N GLU A 277 61.50 -7.77 25.33
CA GLU A 277 62.63 -8.65 25.65
C GLU A 277 63.98 -7.95 25.44
N GLU A 278 64.15 -7.18 24.36
CA GLU A 278 65.33 -6.33 24.13
C GLU A 278 65.48 -5.25 25.21
N MET A 279 64.37 -4.60 25.60
CA MET A 279 64.38 -3.65 26.71
C MET A 279 64.70 -4.34 28.04
N LEU A 280 64.16 -5.53 28.32
CA LEU A 280 64.42 -6.31 29.52
C LEU A 280 65.85 -6.87 29.58
N THR A 281 66.48 -7.12 28.43
CA THR A 281 67.87 -7.59 28.36
C THR A 281 68.86 -6.43 28.42
N SER A 282 68.48 -5.24 27.91
CA SER A 282 69.26 -4.00 28.02
C SER A 282 69.13 -3.32 29.39
N LEU A 283 67.96 -3.42 30.03
CA LEU A 283 67.77 -3.26 31.46
C LEU A 283 68.53 -4.41 32.11
N GLY A 284 69.83 -4.25 32.32
CA GLY A 284 70.66 -5.28 32.90
C GLY A 284 70.28 -5.47 34.35
N MET A 285 69.12 -6.04 34.67
CA MET A 285 68.66 -6.25 36.04
C MET A 285 69.73 -7.02 36.81
N ALA A 286 70.38 -8.01 36.22
CA ALA A 286 71.51 -8.68 36.87
C ALA A 286 72.71 -7.73 37.16
N ARG A 287 73.01 -6.78 36.27
CA ARG A 287 74.08 -5.77 36.44
C ARG A 287 73.70 -4.66 37.41
N ASP A 288 72.47 -4.16 37.33
CA ASP A 288 71.92 -3.10 38.18
C ASP A 288 71.66 -3.63 39.58
N VAL A 289 71.11 -4.83 39.71
CA VAL A 289 70.94 -5.56 40.97
C VAL A 289 72.33 -5.92 41.54
N ALA A 290 73.31 -6.35 40.73
CA ALA A 290 74.69 -6.54 41.20
C ALA A 290 75.42 -5.23 41.57
N ALA A 291 75.15 -4.11 40.86
CA ALA A 291 75.67 -2.78 41.22
C ALA A 291 75.07 -2.28 42.54
N LEU A 292 73.81 -2.63 42.80
CA LEU A 292 73.13 -2.47 44.08
C LEU A 292 73.54 -3.56 45.10
N ARG A 293 74.41 -4.51 44.72
CA ARG A 293 74.92 -5.64 45.52
C ARG A 293 73.86 -6.66 45.96
N PHE A 294 72.85 -6.91 45.14
CA PHE A 294 71.88 -7.99 45.27
C PHE A 294 72.08 -9.04 44.16
N CYS A 295 71.54 -10.25 44.32
CA CYS A 295 71.41 -11.30 43.32
C CYS A 295 69.94 -11.72 43.26
N TYR A 296 69.46 -12.00 42.05
CA TYR A 296 68.09 -12.45 41.84
C TYR A 296 68.09 -13.97 41.62
N GLU A 297 67.72 -14.74 42.65
CA GLU A 297 67.58 -16.19 42.59
C GLU A 297 66.18 -16.60 43.05
N SER A 298 65.50 -17.44 42.27
CA SER A 298 64.24 -18.08 42.67
C SER A 298 63.12 -17.12 43.13
N ASN A 299 62.91 -16.02 42.41
CA ASN A 299 61.90 -14.97 42.72
C ASN A 299 62.14 -14.20 44.04
N HIS A 300 63.35 -14.26 44.58
CA HIS A 300 63.75 -13.47 45.75
C HIS A 300 65.00 -12.64 45.43
N LEU A 301 65.01 -11.39 45.90
CA LEU A 301 66.19 -10.54 45.91
C LEU A 301 67.04 -10.93 47.11
N LEU A 302 68.20 -11.55 46.86
CA LEU A 302 69.18 -11.90 47.86
C LEU A 302 70.24 -10.80 47.93
N GLU A 303 70.45 -10.20 49.09
CA GLU A 303 71.50 -9.20 49.27
C GLU A 303 72.87 -9.88 49.37
N ILE A 304 73.80 -9.56 48.48
CA ILE A 304 75.19 -10.05 48.47
C ILE A 304 76.15 -9.04 49.14
N SER A 305 75.64 -7.87 49.55
CA SER A 305 76.43 -6.76 50.12
C SER A 305 77.23 -7.11 51.37
N LYS A 306 76.80 -8.14 52.11
CA LYS A 306 77.40 -8.56 53.36
C LYS A 306 77.29 -10.08 53.42
N GLU A 307 78.36 -10.75 53.86
CA GLU A 307 78.18 -12.02 54.61
C GLU A 307 77.02 -11.81 55.58
N GLU A 308 76.23 -12.84 55.88
CA GLU A 308 75.21 -12.78 56.93
C GLU A 308 75.85 -12.31 58.26
N GLU A 309 76.03 -11.00 58.44
CA GLU A 309 75.92 -10.35 59.72
C GLU A 309 74.44 -10.54 60.02
N GLU A 310 74.13 -11.67 60.66
CA GLU A 310 72.89 -11.88 61.39
C GLU A 310 72.56 -10.53 62.00
N LEU A 311 71.52 -9.87 61.47
CA LEU A 311 71.05 -8.60 62.01
C LEU A 311 70.98 -8.83 63.52
N PRO A 312 71.78 -8.10 64.33
CA PRO A 312 71.94 -8.44 65.73
C PRO A 312 70.54 -8.48 66.31
N THR A 313 70.17 -9.65 66.85
CA THR A 313 68.85 -9.85 67.44
C THR A 313 68.60 -8.69 68.40
N VAL A 314 67.35 -8.27 68.61
CA VAL A 314 67.04 -7.17 69.56
C VAL A 314 67.77 -7.36 70.89
N LYS A 315 67.99 -8.62 71.29
CA LYS A 315 68.82 -9.03 72.41
C LYS A 315 70.30 -8.60 72.31
N SER A 316 71.01 -8.82 71.20
CA SER A 316 72.41 -8.41 71.05
C SER A 316 72.58 -6.91 70.84
N LEU A 317 71.60 -6.22 70.22
CA LEU A 317 71.58 -4.75 70.22
C LEU A 317 71.39 -4.18 71.62
N LEU A 318 70.47 -4.76 72.41
CA LEU A 318 70.30 -4.38 73.81
C LEU A 318 71.56 -4.68 74.63
N GLN A 319 72.23 -5.80 74.37
CA GLN A 319 73.45 -6.19 75.08
C GLN A 319 74.63 -5.27 74.72
N SER A 320 74.79 -4.90 73.45
CA SER A 320 75.76 -3.90 73.01
C SER A 320 75.47 -2.52 73.60
N ALA A 321 74.19 -2.11 73.65
CA ALA A 321 73.80 -0.87 74.32
C ALA A 321 74.10 -0.92 75.84
N TRP A 322 73.96 -2.08 76.48
CA TRP A 322 74.36 -2.28 77.88
C TRP A 322 75.88 -2.24 78.08
N GLU A 323 76.65 -2.81 77.16
CA GLU A 323 78.11 -2.74 77.15
C GLU A 323 78.60 -1.29 76.97
N GLU A 324 77.97 -0.50 76.10
CA GLU A 324 78.25 0.94 75.99
C GLU A 324 77.93 1.72 77.28
N VAL A 325 76.84 1.36 77.97
CA VAL A 325 76.49 1.95 79.27
C VAL A 325 77.52 1.56 80.34
N GLU A 326 77.96 0.31 80.38
CA GLU A 326 78.99 -0.17 81.32
C GLU A 326 80.33 0.52 81.07
N GLN A 327 80.73 0.66 79.80
CA GLN A 327 81.93 1.39 79.40
C GLN A 327 81.84 2.87 79.78
N SER A 328 80.68 3.51 79.54
CA SER A 328 80.42 4.89 79.95
C SER A 328 80.51 5.07 81.47
N LEU A 329 80.04 4.09 82.26
CA LEU A 329 80.16 4.11 83.71
C LEU A 329 81.61 3.94 84.18
N MET A 330 82.41 3.11 83.52
CA MET A 330 83.85 2.99 83.78
C MET A 330 84.60 4.30 83.45
N GLU A 331 84.31 4.91 82.31
CA GLU A 331 84.89 6.21 81.93
C GLU A 331 84.49 7.30 82.93
N LEU A 332 83.25 7.29 83.41
CA LEU A 332 82.77 8.20 84.45
C LEU A 332 83.47 7.98 85.81
N ALA A 333 83.79 6.73 86.17
CA ALA A 333 84.57 6.43 87.36
C ALA A 333 86.03 6.91 87.23
N GLN A 334 86.67 6.68 86.08
CA GLN A 334 88.02 7.14 85.79
C GLN A 334 88.12 8.68 85.79
N THR A 335 87.17 9.35 85.14
CA THR A 335 87.10 10.82 85.13
C THR A 335 86.88 11.38 86.53
N ARG A 336 86.02 10.77 87.36
CA ARG A 336 85.85 11.16 88.78
C ARG A 336 87.15 11.03 89.59
N SER A 337 87.90 9.94 89.41
CA SER A 337 89.21 9.75 90.06
C SER A 337 90.20 10.83 89.63
N ARG A 338 90.27 11.14 88.32
CA ARG A 338 91.13 12.19 87.77
C ARG A 338 90.73 13.59 88.27
N ILE A 339 89.43 13.87 88.39
CA ILE A 339 88.94 15.12 88.97
C ILE A 339 89.38 15.24 90.43
N GLN A 340 89.26 14.19 91.23
CA GLN A 340 89.72 14.20 92.63
C GLN A 340 91.22 14.47 92.73
N GLN A 341 92.05 13.82 91.90
CA GLN A 341 93.50 14.08 91.85
C GLN A 341 93.80 15.55 91.50
N LEU A 342 93.18 16.08 90.45
CA LEU A 342 93.38 17.47 90.01
C LEU A 342 92.88 18.48 91.04
N GLN A 343 91.76 18.20 91.73
CA GLN A 343 91.29 19.03 92.85
C GLN A 343 92.29 19.06 93.99
N THR A 344 92.90 17.91 94.30
CA THR A 344 93.92 17.79 95.36
C THR A 344 95.16 18.61 94.98
N GLN A 345 95.63 18.52 93.74
CA GLN A 345 96.75 19.31 93.20
C GLN A 345 96.45 20.81 93.17
N LEU A 346 95.24 21.21 92.78
CA LEU A 346 94.83 22.62 92.80
C LEU A 346 94.77 23.15 94.23
N HIS A 347 94.35 22.32 95.19
CA HIS A 347 94.33 22.70 96.60
C HIS A 347 95.74 22.84 97.19
N THR A 348 96.70 21.97 96.83
CA THR A 348 98.10 22.12 97.25
C THR A 348 98.75 23.35 96.62
N ARG A 349 98.58 23.57 95.30
CA ARG A 349 99.06 24.79 94.62
C ARG A 349 98.47 26.06 95.18
N LYS A 350 97.17 26.05 95.54
CA LYS A 350 96.51 27.18 96.22
C LYS A 350 97.17 27.48 97.57
N LYS A 351 97.54 26.45 98.35
CA LYS A 351 98.24 26.61 99.64
C LYS A 351 99.67 27.13 99.47
N GLU A 352 100.41 26.65 98.48
CA GLU A 352 101.74 27.17 98.14
C GLU A 352 101.69 28.66 97.81
N ALA A 353 100.78 29.08 96.92
CA ALA A 353 100.59 30.49 96.59
C ALA A 353 100.12 31.33 97.78
N HIS A 354 99.28 30.77 98.68
CA HIS A 354 98.91 31.46 99.92
C HIS A 354 100.11 31.66 100.86
N LEU A 355 101.04 30.70 100.94
CA LEU A 355 102.24 30.81 101.78
C LEU A 355 103.25 31.82 101.22
N GLU A 356 103.40 31.91 99.89
CA GLU A 356 104.25 32.91 99.25
C GLU A 356 103.73 34.35 99.44
N LEU A 357 102.41 34.53 99.52
CA LEU A 357 101.75 35.82 99.78
C LEU A 357 101.79 36.27 101.26
N ILE A 358 102.17 35.40 102.21
CA ILE A 358 102.24 35.70 103.66
C ILE A 358 103.65 36.18 104.08
N GLY A 359 104.65 36.09 103.19
CA GLY A 359 106.07 36.36 103.48
C GLY A 359 106.50 37.83 103.62
N GLY A 360 105.58 38.80 103.66
CA GLY A 360 105.87 40.24 103.82
C GLY A 360 105.11 40.85 105.01
N GLU A 361 105.78 41.68 105.81
CA GLU A 361 105.16 42.43 106.91
C GLU A 361 104.59 43.77 106.41
N SER A 362 103.36 43.78 105.88
CA SER A 362 102.60 45.02 105.64
C SER A 362 101.07 44.82 105.50
N GLN A 363 100.25 45.84 105.79
CA GLN A 363 98.77 45.79 105.59
C GLN A 363 98.35 45.59 104.12
N THR A 364 99.27 45.82 103.17
CA THR A 364 99.11 45.54 101.74
C THR A 364 98.95 44.04 101.43
N ASP A 365 99.40 43.16 102.33
CA ASP A 365 99.37 41.70 102.15
C ASP A 365 98.00 41.06 102.45
N ALA A 366 97.15 41.71 103.25
CA ALA A 366 95.79 41.22 103.50
C ALA A 366 94.86 41.46 102.29
N LEU A 367 95.02 42.61 101.62
CA LEU A 367 94.25 42.97 100.43
C LEU A 367 94.69 42.15 99.22
N SER A 368 96.00 41.96 99.00
CA SER A 368 96.53 41.11 97.91
C SER A 368 96.04 39.66 98.03
N LEU A 369 95.96 39.12 99.25
CA LEU A 369 95.46 37.77 99.51
C LEU A 369 93.94 37.66 99.27
N SER A 370 93.17 38.72 99.52
CA SER A 370 91.74 38.78 99.20
C SER A 370 91.48 38.90 97.70
N VAL A 371 92.28 39.69 96.98
CA VAL A 371 92.23 39.84 95.52
C VAL A 371 92.61 38.53 94.84
N PHE A 372 93.70 37.87 95.27
CA PHE A 372 94.10 36.55 94.77
C PHE A 372 93.00 35.49 94.96
N LYS A 373 92.35 35.47 96.12
CA LYS A 373 91.21 34.55 96.36
C LYS A 373 90.04 34.83 95.43
N LEU A 374 89.69 36.10 95.20
CA LEU A 374 88.61 36.50 94.31
C LEU A 374 88.94 36.21 92.83
N GLU A 375 90.14 36.53 92.36
CA GLU A 375 90.59 36.22 91.01
C GLU A 375 90.61 34.70 90.75
N MET A 376 91.13 33.92 91.70
CA MET A 376 91.09 32.46 91.61
C MET A 376 89.66 31.92 91.57
N GLN A 377 88.76 32.49 92.36
CA GLN A 377 87.35 32.12 92.36
C GLN A 377 86.67 32.49 91.02
N CYS A 378 86.98 33.66 90.46
CA CYS A 378 86.50 34.09 89.15
C CYS A 378 87.01 33.17 88.03
N VAL A 379 88.29 32.77 88.05
CA VAL A 379 88.86 31.84 87.07
C VAL A 379 88.23 30.45 87.18
N ILE A 380 88.04 29.94 88.39
CA ILE A 380 87.34 28.66 88.62
C ILE A 380 85.90 28.73 88.09
N GLN A 381 85.16 29.79 88.41
CA GLN A 381 83.78 29.96 87.94
C GLN A 381 83.71 30.13 86.41
N ALA A 382 84.64 30.85 85.81
CA ALA A 382 84.74 31.01 84.36
C ALA A 382 85.05 29.66 83.66
N ALA A 383 85.97 28.86 84.22
CA ALA A 383 86.29 27.53 83.70
C ALA A 383 85.09 26.57 83.79
N VAL A 384 84.35 26.58 84.92
CA VAL A 384 83.12 25.78 85.07
C VAL A 384 82.05 26.22 84.08
N ARG A 385 81.83 27.53 83.93
CA ARG A 385 80.86 28.06 82.95
C ARG A 385 81.24 27.69 81.52
N ASN A 386 82.51 27.80 81.15
CA ASN A 386 82.97 27.44 79.81
C ASN A 386 82.82 25.92 79.58
N GLY A 387 83.20 25.08 80.55
CA GLY A 387 83.01 23.63 80.46
C GLY A 387 81.55 23.21 80.35
N LEU A 388 80.64 23.86 81.09
CA LEU A 388 79.19 23.62 80.95
C LEU A 388 78.66 24.08 79.58
N ARG A 389 79.14 25.22 79.07
CA ARG A 389 78.78 25.69 77.73
C ARG A 389 79.23 24.70 76.65
N ASP A 390 80.47 24.21 76.72
CA ASP A 390 81.00 23.26 75.74
C ASP A 390 80.21 21.93 75.78
N GLN A 391 79.84 21.46 76.98
CA GLN A 391 78.98 20.28 77.13
C GLN A 391 77.57 20.50 76.55
N CYS A 392 76.96 21.65 76.77
CA CYS A 392 75.66 21.98 76.18
C CYS A 392 75.73 21.98 74.64
N VAL A 393 76.77 22.58 74.06
CA VAL A 393 76.95 22.61 72.59
C VAL A 393 77.14 21.19 72.03
N GLN A 394 77.93 20.34 72.69
CA GLN A 394 78.09 18.95 72.26
C GLN A 394 76.78 18.16 72.34
N MET A 395 76.00 18.33 73.41
CA MET A 395 74.70 17.66 73.53
C MET A 395 73.69 18.16 72.49
N GLU A 396 73.66 19.45 72.19
CA GLU A 396 72.80 20.03 71.15
C GLU A 396 73.16 19.49 69.76
N GLN A 397 74.46 19.39 69.43
CA GLN A 397 74.90 18.80 68.18
C GLN A 397 74.48 17.32 68.06
N HIS A 398 74.74 16.51 69.09
CA HIS A 398 74.31 15.10 69.11
C HIS A 398 72.79 14.93 69.02
N ALA A 399 72.01 15.82 69.65
CA ALA A 399 70.56 15.80 69.53
C ALA A 399 70.09 16.16 68.12
N SER A 400 70.73 17.15 67.48
CA SER A 400 70.44 17.56 66.10
C SER A 400 70.74 16.44 65.10
N ASP A 401 71.91 15.80 65.22
CA ASP A 401 72.32 14.70 64.33
C ASP A 401 71.34 13.52 64.44
N ARG A 402 70.99 13.10 65.68
CA ARG A 402 69.98 12.06 65.90
C ARG A 402 68.60 12.43 65.38
N GLN A 403 68.22 13.70 65.46
CA GLN A 403 66.93 14.15 64.94
C GLN A 403 66.90 14.08 63.40
N GLU A 404 68.02 14.39 62.74
CA GLU A 404 68.14 14.27 61.30
C GLU A 404 68.10 12.80 60.85
N ASP A 405 68.80 11.89 61.56
CA ASP A 405 68.73 10.46 61.31
C ASP A 405 67.29 9.93 61.43
N LEU A 406 66.54 10.37 62.43
CA LEU A 406 65.13 10.00 62.60
C LEU A 406 64.23 10.55 61.47
N ARG A 407 64.52 11.75 60.94
CA ARG A 407 63.78 12.28 59.78
C ARG A 407 64.06 11.46 58.54
N ASN A 408 65.31 11.10 58.30
CA ASN A 408 65.72 10.26 57.18
C ASN A 408 65.11 8.86 57.25
N LEU A 409 65.07 8.27 58.44
CA LEU A 409 64.41 6.97 58.63
C LEU A 409 62.90 7.05 58.36
N ARG A 410 62.23 8.12 58.81
CA ARG A 410 60.80 8.34 58.56
C ARG A 410 60.49 8.55 57.08
N SER A 411 61.32 9.30 56.35
CA SER A 411 61.11 9.51 54.91
C SER A 411 61.31 8.22 54.12
N GLN A 412 62.33 7.42 54.46
CA GLN A 412 62.53 6.09 53.87
C GLN A 412 61.35 5.16 54.14
N TRP A 413 60.84 5.13 55.38
CA TRP A 413 59.67 4.33 55.72
C TRP A 413 58.42 4.77 54.93
N GLN A 414 58.19 6.08 54.78
CA GLN A 414 57.08 6.59 53.99
C GLN A 414 57.18 6.19 52.51
N ASN A 415 58.37 6.30 51.92
CA ASN A 415 58.61 5.87 50.53
C ASN A 415 58.30 4.38 50.33
N ILE A 416 58.64 3.53 51.30
CA ILE A 416 58.32 2.09 51.27
C ILE A 416 56.81 1.86 51.33
N VAL A 417 56.09 2.60 52.18
CA VAL A 417 54.62 2.50 52.29
C VAL A 417 53.96 2.95 50.99
N ASP A 418 54.38 4.09 50.43
CA ASP A 418 53.83 4.63 49.19
C ASP A 418 54.09 3.67 48.01
N PHE A 419 55.27 3.06 47.94
CA PHE A 419 55.58 2.05 46.92
C PHE A 419 54.69 0.81 47.03
N ARG A 420 54.43 0.33 48.26
CA ARG A 420 53.52 -0.81 48.47
C ARG A 420 52.09 -0.49 48.00
N GLN A 421 51.58 0.69 48.36
CA GLN A 421 50.25 1.12 47.94
C GLN A 421 50.16 1.24 46.40
N LEU A 422 51.18 1.78 45.75
CA LEU A 422 51.23 1.84 44.29
C LEU A 422 51.25 0.43 43.66
N GLY A 423 52.02 -0.49 44.25
CA GLY A 423 52.03 -1.90 43.85
C GLY A 423 50.65 -2.54 43.94
N ASP A 424 49.93 -2.33 45.05
CA ASP A 424 48.57 -2.86 45.25
C ASP A 424 47.59 -2.32 44.19
N VAL A 425 47.62 -0.99 43.92
CA VAL A 425 46.77 -0.36 42.90
C VAL A 425 47.06 -0.91 41.50
N ARG A 426 48.34 -1.08 41.14
CA ARG A 426 48.72 -1.65 39.84
C ARG A 426 48.30 -3.12 39.72
N GLN A 427 48.44 -3.90 40.79
CA GLN A 427 48.01 -5.30 40.82
C GLN A 427 46.49 -5.44 40.69
N GLU A 428 45.72 -4.53 41.29
CA GLU A 428 44.26 -4.47 41.12
C GLU A 428 43.87 -4.12 39.68
N GLN A 429 44.53 -3.14 39.05
CA GLN A 429 44.32 -2.80 37.64
C GLN A 429 44.59 -3.98 36.71
N ILE A 430 45.71 -4.69 36.90
CA ILE A 430 46.06 -5.89 36.13
C ILE A 430 45.01 -6.99 36.33
N SER A 431 44.60 -7.23 37.58
CA SER A 431 43.57 -8.22 37.90
C SER A 431 42.22 -7.89 37.25
N GLY A 432 41.86 -6.59 37.22
CA GLY A 432 40.68 -6.09 36.52
C GLY A 432 40.74 -6.33 35.01
N LEU A 433 41.88 -6.09 34.37
CA LEU A 433 42.09 -6.36 32.94
C LEU A 433 42.01 -7.85 32.60
N ILE A 434 42.62 -8.71 33.43
CA ILE A 434 42.55 -10.18 33.26
C ILE A 434 41.09 -10.65 33.36
N LYS A 435 40.36 -10.18 34.37
CA LYS A 435 38.94 -10.50 34.55
C LYS A 435 38.12 -10.01 33.36
N GLY A 436 38.31 -8.77 32.92
CA GLY A 436 37.66 -8.19 31.74
C GLY A 436 37.89 -9.03 30.48
N ASN A 437 39.14 -9.40 30.19
CA ASN A 437 39.49 -10.23 29.04
C ASN A 437 38.85 -11.63 29.13
N SER A 438 38.89 -12.26 30.31
CA SER A 438 38.24 -13.56 30.52
C SER A 438 36.73 -13.52 30.25
N THR A 439 36.05 -12.45 30.69
CA THR A 439 34.61 -12.26 30.46
C THR A 439 34.30 -11.96 28.98
N ALA A 440 35.13 -11.18 28.30
CA ALA A 440 34.97 -10.90 26.87
C ALA A 440 35.13 -12.19 26.05
N LYS A 441 36.09 -13.05 26.40
CA LYS A 441 36.28 -14.36 25.75
C LYS A 441 35.07 -15.28 25.93
N THR A 442 34.48 -15.34 27.13
CA THR A 442 33.27 -16.16 27.37
C THR A 442 32.07 -15.61 26.61
N GLU A 443 31.88 -14.29 26.59
CA GLU A 443 30.79 -13.66 25.84
C GLU A 443 30.94 -13.86 24.33
N LEU A 444 32.15 -13.72 23.77
CA LEU A 444 32.40 -13.97 22.36
C LEU A 444 32.07 -15.42 21.97
N THR A 445 32.46 -16.38 22.81
CA THR A 445 32.17 -17.81 22.58
C THR A 445 30.67 -18.08 22.64
N ARG A 446 29.96 -17.44 23.59
CA ARG A 446 28.49 -17.53 23.72
C ARG A 446 27.79 -16.98 22.48
N VAL A 447 28.15 -15.76 22.06
CA VAL A 447 27.57 -15.11 20.87
C VAL A 447 27.83 -15.93 19.61
N HIS A 448 29.04 -16.47 19.44
CA HIS A 448 29.36 -17.32 18.29
C HIS A 448 28.47 -18.58 18.24
N LYS A 449 28.24 -19.22 19.39
CA LYS A 449 27.34 -20.37 19.51
C LYS A 449 25.88 -19.99 19.21
N GLU A 450 25.41 -18.85 19.71
CA GLU A 450 24.06 -18.33 19.45
C GLU A 450 23.83 -18.04 17.96
N ILE A 451 24.81 -17.41 17.28
CA ILE A 451 24.76 -17.18 15.83
C ILE A 451 24.67 -18.52 15.08
N GLY A 452 25.51 -19.51 15.44
CA GLY A 452 25.46 -20.83 14.82
C GLY A 452 24.10 -21.52 15.00
N GLN A 453 23.53 -21.46 16.20
CA GLN A 453 22.19 -21.99 16.49
C GLN A 453 21.09 -21.24 15.73
N PHE A 454 21.21 -19.91 15.59
CA PHE A 454 20.28 -19.11 14.81
C PHE A 454 20.31 -19.51 13.32
N VAL A 455 21.50 -19.64 12.74
CA VAL A 455 21.67 -20.05 11.34
C VAL A 455 21.04 -21.44 11.12
N GLN A 456 21.37 -22.43 11.94
CA GLN A 456 20.84 -23.79 11.78
C GLN A 456 19.34 -23.90 12.10
N GLY A 457 18.88 -23.29 13.19
CA GLY A 457 17.51 -23.44 13.68
C GLY A 457 16.49 -22.56 12.98
N LYS A 458 16.88 -21.35 12.53
CA LYS A 458 15.94 -20.38 11.95
C LYS A 458 16.20 -20.09 10.48
N LEU A 459 17.46 -19.88 10.06
CA LEU A 459 17.77 -19.45 8.70
C LEU A 459 17.67 -20.62 7.70
N VAL A 460 18.31 -21.76 8.01
CA VAL A 460 18.36 -22.93 7.12
C VAL A 460 16.97 -23.46 6.73
N PRO A 461 16.01 -23.66 7.67
CA PRO A 461 14.66 -24.12 7.32
C PRO A 461 13.86 -23.14 6.46
N GLN A 462 14.19 -21.84 6.49
CA GLN A 462 13.52 -20.85 5.66
C GLN A 462 13.92 -20.97 4.18
N PHE A 463 15.13 -21.41 3.85
CA PHE A 463 15.53 -21.60 2.46
C PHE A 463 14.60 -22.57 1.71
N ALA A 464 14.27 -23.71 2.33
CA ALA A 464 13.34 -24.67 1.72
C ALA A 464 11.94 -24.07 1.50
N LYS A 465 11.45 -23.28 2.46
CA LYS A 465 10.17 -22.58 2.34
C LYS A 465 10.19 -21.55 1.21
N VAL A 466 11.22 -20.72 1.14
CA VAL A 466 11.41 -19.71 0.08
C VAL A 466 11.50 -20.39 -1.28
N LEU A 467 12.27 -21.47 -1.40
CA LEU A 467 12.40 -22.23 -2.65
C LEU A 467 11.05 -22.83 -3.09
N SER A 468 10.28 -23.39 -2.14
CA SER A 468 8.94 -23.92 -2.42
C SER A 468 7.96 -22.82 -2.84
N ALA A 469 8.02 -21.64 -2.21
CA ALA A 469 7.18 -20.49 -2.54
C ALA A 469 7.55 -19.92 -3.93
N ALA A 470 8.84 -19.80 -4.23
CA ALA A 470 9.33 -19.39 -5.54
C ALA A 470 8.89 -20.36 -6.65
N ASN A 471 8.98 -21.67 -6.41
CA ASN A 471 8.50 -22.68 -7.35
C ASN A 471 6.98 -22.64 -7.55
N ARG A 472 6.20 -22.37 -6.50
CA ARG A 472 4.74 -22.18 -6.60
C ARG A 472 4.34 -20.92 -7.35
N LEU A 473 5.08 -19.82 -7.14
CA LEU A 473 4.86 -18.56 -7.84
C LEU A 473 5.29 -18.66 -9.31
N ARG A 474 6.15 -19.60 -9.66
CA ARG A 474 6.56 -19.83 -11.03
C ARG A 474 5.34 -20.15 -11.90
N ASN A 475 5.14 -19.35 -12.94
CA ASN A 475 4.01 -19.44 -13.86
C ASN A 475 2.62 -19.19 -13.25
N SER A 476 2.52 -18.79 -11.97
CA SER A 476 1.25 -18.47 -11.31
C SER A 476 0.48 -17.37 -12.04
N VAL A 477 1.15 -16.27 -12.41
CA VAL A 477 0.59 -15.17 -13.20
C VAL A 477 -0.02 -15.66 -14.52
N SER A 478 0.66 -16.57 -15.23
CA SER A 478 0.16 -17.14 -16.49
C SER A 478 -1.04 -18.07 -16.26
N GLN A 479 -1.03 -18.82 -15.16
CA GLN A 479 -2.14 -19.68 -14.77
C GLN A 479 -3.37 -18.86 -14.37
N GLU A 480 -3.20 -17.82 -13.55
CA GLU A 480 -4.25 -16.90 -13.12
C GLU A 480 -4.84 -16.15 -14.32
N ALA A 481 -4.02 -15.65 -15.24
CA ALA A 481 -4.50 -15.00 -16.45
C ALA A 481 -5.34 -15.93 -17.34
N ARG A 482 -4.94 -17.21 -17.47
CA ARG A 482 -5.74 -18.23 -18.19
C ARG A 482 -7.06 -18.51 -17.48
N GLN A 483 -7.05 -18.64 -16.16
CA GLN A 483 -8.27 -18.87 -15.38
C GLN A 483 -9.23 -17.67 -15.47
N PHE A 484 -8.70 -16.45 -15.42
CA PHE A 484 -9.49 -15.22 -15.54
C PHE A 484 -10.19 -15.07 -16.90
N GLY A 485 -9.59 -15.61 -17.96
CA GLY A 485 -10.25 -15.67 -19.28
C GLY A 485 -11.51 -16.54 -19.31
N ASN A 486 -11.61 -17.53 -18.42
CA ASN A 486 -12.72 -18.49 -18.39
C ASN A 486 -13.85 -18.11 -17.41
N VAL A 487 -13.68 -17.04 -16.62
CA VAL A 487 -14.62 -16.63 -15.57
C VAL A 487 -15.39 -15.39 -16.01
N SER A 488 -16.72 -15.43 -15.98
CA SER A 488 -17.57 -14.27 -16.29
C SER A 488 -17.39 -13.15 -15.26
N LEU A 489 -17.16 -11.92 -15.72
CA LEU A 489 -16.97 -10.76 -14.83
C LEU A 489 -18.17 -10.49 -13.93
N LEU A 490 -19.39 -10.78 -14.40
CA LEU A 490 -20.62 -10.61 -13.61
C LEU A 490 -20.63 -11.49 -12.34
N THR A 491 -19.96 -12.64 -12.37
CA THR A 491 -19.84 -13.53 -11.20
C THR A 491 -18.83 -13.03 -10.17
N LEU A 492 -17.90 -12.18 -10.61
CA LEU A 492 -16.88 -11.54 -9.78
C LEU A 492 -17.36 -10.22 -9.19
N ASP A 493 -18.39 -9.59 -9.76
CA ASP A 493 -19.00 -8.38 -9.20
C ASP A 493 -19.72 -8.70 -7.88
N ARG A 494 -19.07 -8.31 -6.78
CA ARG A 494 -19.59 -8.46 -5.42
C ARG A 494 -19.65 -7.11 -4.74
N ARG A 495 -20.81 -6.78 -4.18
CA ARG A 495 -21.04 -5.56 -3.41
C ARG A 495 -20.98 -5.88 -1.93
N ILE A 496 -20.41 -4.96 -1.16
CA ILE A 496 -20.37 -5.06 0.30
C ILE A 496 -21.64 -4.40 0.82
N ILE A 497 -22.49 -5.17 1.49
CA ILE A 497 -23.69 -4.68 2.18
C ILE A 497 -23.39 -4.69 3.67
N GLU A 498 -23.73 -3.59 4.35
CA GLU A 498 -23.55 -3.43 5.81
C GLU A 498 -22.11 -3.69 6.30
N GLY A 499 -21.11 -3.43 5.45
CA GLY A 499 -19.69 -3.50 5.79
C GLY A 499 -19.12 -4.92 6.00
N GLN A 500 -19.94 -5.97 6.01
CA GLN A 500 -19.49 -7.33 6.37
C GLN A 500 -19.84 -8.39 5.32
N GLN A 501 -20.99 -8.29 4.65
CA GLN A 501 -21.41 -9.31 3.69
C GLN A 501 -21.07 -8.91 2.26
N ARG A 502 -20.31 -9.78 1.56
CA ARG A 502 -20.11 -9.68 0.12
C ARG A 502 -21.16 -10.49 -0.61
N ILE A 503 -22.09 -9.80 -1.26
CA ILE A 503 -23.18 -10.42 -2.00
C ILE A 503 -22.96 -10.19 -3.51
N PRO A 504 -23.22 -11.19 -4.37
CA PRO A 504 -23.16 -11.00 -5.82
C PRO A 504 -24.08 -9.85 -6.27
N ALA A 505 -23.60 -9.01 -7.18
CA ALA A 505 -24.41 -7.90 -7.69
C ALA A 505 -25.72 -8.38 -8.32
N SER A 506 -25.70 -9.53 -9.00
CA SER A 506 -26.88 -10.16 -9.62
C SER A 506 -28.02 -10.49 -8.65
N TRP A 507 -27.77 -10.54 -7.34
CA TRP A 507 -28.79 -10.82 -6.33
C TRP A 507 -29.51 -9.55 -5.85
N LEU A 508 -29.01 -8.37 -6.22
CA LEU A 508 -29.62 -7.10 -5.84
C LEU A 508 -30.95 -6.91 -6.57
N SER A 509 -31.90 -6.27 -5.90
CA SER A 509 -33.25 -6.02 -6.43
C SER A 509 -33.27 -5.31 -7.78
N ILE A 510 -32.26 -4.47 -8.04
CA ILE A 510 -32.06 -3.70 -9.27
C ILE A 510 -31.90 -4.62 -10.50
N HIS A 511 -31.39 -5.84 -10.32
CA HIS A 511 -31.16 -6.80 -11.42
C HIS A 511 -32.29 -7.84 -11.58
N ARG A 512 -33.37 -7.79 -10.78
CA ARG A 512 -34.47 -8.77 -10.85
C ARG A 512 -35.25 -8.74 -12.17
N LEU A 513 -35.30 -7.58 -12.83
CA LEU A 513 -35.98 -7.41 -14.13
C LEU A 513 -35.20 -8.07 -15.29
N HIS A 514 -33.92 -8.36 -15.10
CA HIS A 514 -33.08 -9.08 -16.08
C HIS A 514 -33.04 -10.59 -15.83
N SER A 515 -33.92 -11.11 -14.96
CA SER A 515 -33.93 -12.52 -14.61
C SER A 515 -34.70 -13.36 -15.64
N LEU A 516 -34.22 -14.59 -15.90
CA LEU A 516 -34.88 -15.56 -16.78
C LEU A 516 -36.35 -15.84 -16.38
N PRO A 517 -36.71 -15.96 -15.07
CA PRO A 517 -38.10 -16.12 -14.66
C PRO A 517 -38.99 -14.95 -15.07
N PHE A 518 -38.47 -13.72 -15.05
CA PHE A 518 -39.20 -12.53 -15.48
C PHE A 518 -39.45 -12.53 -17.00
N HIS A 519 -38.43 -12.87 -17.80
CA HIS A 519 -38.61 -13.04 -19.25
C HIS A 519 -39.65 -14.10 -19.59
N ASN A 520 -39.61 -15.25 -18.92
CA ASN A 520 -40.58 -16.32 -19.12
C ASN A 520 -42.01 -15.88 -18.74
N LEU A 521 -42.17 -15.10 -17.66
CA LEU A 521 -43.45 -14.52 -17.28
C LEU A 521 -43.97 -13.58 -18.38
N CYS A 522 -43.15 -12.65 -18.85
CA CYS A 522 -43.53 -11.72 -19.92
C CYS A 522 -43.92 -12.47 -21.19
N GLN A 523 -43.15 -13.48 -21.61
CA GLN A 523 -43.47 -14.31 -22.76
C GLN A 523 -44.80 -15.05 -22.58
N SER A 524 -45.06 -15.61 -21.40
CA SER A 524 -46.31 -16.33 -21.11
C SER A 524 -47.56 -15.45 -21.16
N LEU A 525 -47.41 -14.17 -20.79
CA LEU A 525 -48.49 -13.17 -20.82
C LEU A 525 -48.56 -12.43 -22.16
N ALA A 526 -47.73 -12.79 -23.15
CA ALA A 526 -47.53 -12.01 -24.37
C ALA A 526 -47.27 -10.51 -24.08
N PHE A 527 -46.55 -10.24 -22.99
CA PHE A 527 -46.23 -8.89 -22.54
C PHE A 527 -44.95 -8.40 -23.24
N PRO A 528 -44.98 -7.24 -23.92
CA PRO A 528 -43.81 -6.73 -24.63
C PRO A 528 -42.74 -6.22 -23.65
N MET A 529 -41.49 -6.65 -23.84
CA MET A 529 -40.37 -6.30 -22.95
C MET A 529 -40.01 -4.80 -22.94
N TYR A 530 -40.44 -4.04 -23.96
CA TYR A 530 -40.26 -2.58 -24.02
C TYR A 530 -41.26 -1.79 -23.17
N ARG A 531 -42.30 -2.46 -22.62
CA ARG A 531 -43.30 -1.81 -21.76
C ARG A 531 -42.87 -1.83 -20.31
N ALA A 532 -43.33 -0.81 -19.57
CA ALA A 532 -43.01 -0.65 -18.16
C ALA A 532 -43.56 -1.84 -17.34
N PRO A 533 -42.77 -2.44 -16.42
CA PRO A 533 -43.21 -3.60 -15.64
C PRO A 533 -44.49 -3.38 -14.84
N GLU A 534 -44.83 -2.13 -14.52
CA GLU A 534 -46.06 -1.73 -13.85
C GLU A 534 -47.32 -2.09 -14.65
N GLU A 535 -47.22 -2.20 -15.98
CA GLU A 535 -48.31 -2.60 -16.87
C GLU A 535 -48.53 -4.12 -16.93
N LEU A 536 -47.65 -4.93 -16.33
CA LEU A 536 -47.87 -6.39 -16.27
C LEU A 536 -49.16 -6.75 -15.53
N TYR A 537 -49.48 -6.00 -14.46
CA TYR A 537 -50.68 -6.27 -13.68
C TYR A 537 -51.96 -5.97 -14.47
N THR A 538 -51.98 -4.88 -15.24
CA THR A 538 -53.14 -4.51 -16.05
C THR A 538 -53.34 -5.50 -17.20
N GLN A 539 -52.26 -5.98 -17.82
CA GLN A 539 -52.31 -7.03 -18.85
C GLN A 539 -52.75 -8.39 -18.29
N ALA A 540 -52.26 -8.79 -17.11
CA ALA A 540 -52.70 -10.02 -16.48
C ALA A 540 -54.19 -9.96 -16.09
N LEU A 541 -54.64 -8.80 -15.60
CA LEU A 541 -56.05 -8.58 -15.26
C LEU A 541 -56.96 -8.62 -16.49
N SER A 542 -56.56 -7.99 -17.60
CA SER A 542 -57.33 -8.01 -18.85
C SER A 542 -57.49 -9.43 -19.38
N GLN A 543 -56.41 -10.20 -19.47
CA GLN A 543 -56.45 -11.61 -19.89
C GLN A 543 -57.31 -12.46 -18.97
N HIS A 544 -57.25 -12.24 -17.65
CA HIS A 544 -58.10 -12.95 -16.71
C HIS A 544 -59.60 -12.64 -16.90
N LEU A 545 -59.94 -11.38 -17.20
CA LEU A 545 -61.32 -10.97 -17.51
C LEU A 545 -61.81 -11.56 -18.84
N GLU A 546 -60.98 -11.55 -19.87
CA GLU A 546 -61.28 -12.20 -21.16
C GLU A 546 -61.51 -13.69 -20.99
N LEU A 547 -60.66 -14.38 -20.24
CA LEU A 547 -60.80 -15.80 -19.96
C LEU A 547 -62.12 -16.08 -19.22
N ARG A 548 -62.48 -15.26 -18.23
CA ARG A 548 -63.77 -15.38 -17.53
C ARG A 548 -64.95 -15.17 -18.49
N PHE A 549 -64.86 -14.19 -19.38
CA PHE A 549 -65.88 -13.94 -20.40
C PHE A 549 -66.03 -15.13 -21.35
N LEU A 550 -64.92 -15.64 -21.89
CA LEU A 550 -64.89 -16.80 -22.78
C LEU A 550 -65.46 -18.06 -22.13
N ARG A 551 -65.10 -18.33 -20.85
CA ARG A 551 -65.69 -19.43 -20.08
C ARG A 551 -67.20 -19.29 -19.94
N ARG A 552 -67.69 -18.07 -19.67
CA ARG A 552 -69.14 -17.83 -19.55
C ARG A 552 -69.85 -18.01 -20.89
N LEU A 553 -69.24 -17.53 -21.98
CA LEU A 553 -69.77 -17.68 -23.33
C LEU A 553 -69.83 -19.16 -23.73
N LEU A 554 -68.79 -19.94 -23.48
CA LEU A 554 -68.76 -21.39 -23.67
C LEU A 554 -69.85 -22.11 -22.86
N GLN A 555 -70.09 -21.69 -21.61
CA GLN A 555 -71.16 -22.24 -20.79
C GLN A 555 -72.56 -21.93 -21.36
N LEU A 556 -72.76 -20.71 -21.88
CA LEU A 556 -74.01 -20.33 -22.54
C LEU A 556 -74.21 -21.10 -23.85
N HIS A 557 -73.18 -21.25 -24.67
CA HIS A 557 -73.25 -22.02 -25.90
C HIS A 557 -73.54 -23.49 -25.64
N SER A 558 -72.87 -24.12 -24.68
CA SER A 558 -73.13 -25.52 -24.31
C SER A 558 -74.53 -25.72 -23.73
N SER A 559 -75.03 -24.82 -22.89
CA SER A 559 -76.41 -24.88 -22.38
C SER A 559 -77.46 -24.64 -23.48
N SER A 560 -77.20 -23.72 -24.41
CA SER A 560 -78.07 -23.48 -25.57
C SER A 560 -78.09 -24.70 -26.49
N LEU A 561 -76.93 -25.27 -26.83
CA LEU A 561 -76.81 -26.45 -27.67
C LEU A 561 -77.55 -27.64 -27.06
N THR A 562 -77.34 -27.93 -25.77
CA THR A 562 -78.05 -29.02 -25.08
C THR A 562 -79.56 -28.80 -25.00
N ASN A 563 -80.03 -27.54 -24.91
CA ASN A 563 -81.46 -27.23 -24.99
C ASN A 563 -82.03 -27.46 -26.40
N VAL A 564 -81.31 -27.03 -27.45
CA VAL A 564 -81.69 -27.24 -28.84
C VAL A 564 -81.71 -28.73 -29.19
N GLU A 565 -80.73 -29.51 -28.72
CA GLU A 565 -80.69 -30.97 -28.90
C GLU A 565 -81.86 -31.67 -28.20
N LYS A 566 -82.20 -31.26 -26.97
CA LYS A 566 -83.38 -31.78 -26.24
C LYS A 566 -84.69 -31.42 -26.95
N GLN A 567 -84.83 -30.19 -27.43
CA GLN A 567 -85.99 -29.75 -28.20
C GLN A 567 -86.07 -30.47 -29.55
N GLY A 568 -84.93 -30.71 -30.20
CA GLY A 568 -84.78 -31.50 -31.42
C GLY A 568 -85.24 -32.95 -31.25
N ALA A 569 -84.87 -33.58 -30.14
CA ALA A 569 -85.26 -34.96 -29.82
C ALA A 569 -86.76 -35.11 -29.48
N LEU A 570 -87.44 -34.02 -29.10
CA LEU A 570 -88.88 -33.98 -28.80
C LEU A 570 -89.76 -33.72 -30.03
N LEU A 571 -89.19 -33.66 -31.25
CA LEU A 571 -89.92 -33.38 -32.49
C LEU A 571 -90.17 -34.65 -33.33
N PRO A 572 -91.43 -35.10 -33.48
CA PRO A 572 -91.85 -35.89 -34.64
C PRO A 572 -91.98 -34.97 -35.87
N ALA A 573 -91.71 -35.51 -37.06
CA ALA A 573 -91.72 -34.78 -38.34
C ALA A 573 -93.01 -33.96 -38.57
N PRO A 574 -92.93 -32.67 -38.98
CA PRO A 574 -94.06 -31.75 -38.82
C PRO A 574 -94.96 -31.63 -40.06
N ASP A 575 -96.26 -31.52 -39.81
CA ASP A 575 -97.25 -30.88 -40.68
C ASP A 575 -97.09 -29.34 -40.60
N GLN A 576 -97.25 -28.65 -41.73
CA GLN A 576 -97.03 -27.20 -41.88
C GLN A 576 -97.98 -26.38 -40.96
N GLN A 577 -99.17 -26.89 -40.68
CA GLN A 577 -100.12 -26.27 -39.76
C GLN A 577 -99.72 -26.44 -38.28
N ALA A 578 -99.09 -27.56 -37.92
CA ALA A 578 -98.59 -27.79 -36.57
C ALA A 578 -97.41 -26.87 -36.24
N LEU A 579 -96.55 -26.55 -37.22
CA LEU A 579 -95.48 -25.56 -37.06
C LEU A 579 -96.03 -24.16 -36.83
N LEU A 580 -97.04 -23.74 -37.61
CA LEU A 580 -97.64 -22.40 -37.45
C LEU A 580 -98.31 -22.23 -36.09
N LEU A 581 -99.04 -23.23 -35.61
CA LEU A 581 -99.65 -23.20 -34.28
C LEU A 581 -98.59 -23.15 -33.17
N ARG A 582 -97.47 -23.86 -33.34
CA ARG A 582 -96.39 -23.87 -32.36
C ARG A 582 -95.58 -22.58 -32.36
N VAL A 583 -95.34 -21.96 -33.52
CA VAL A 583 -94.76 -20.62 -33.59
C VAL A 583 -95.67 -19.61 -32.88
N LEU A 584 -97.00 -19.71 -33.07
CA LEU A 584 -97.94 -18.84 -32.35
C LEU A 584 -97.96 -19.11 -30.83
N GLU A 585 -97.72 -20.34 -30.39
CA GLU A 585 -97.66 -20.70 -28.98
C GLU A 585 -96.33 -20.26 -28.33
N GLU A 586 -95.20 -20.49 -29.00
CA GLU A 586 -93.89 -19.96 -28.60
C GLU A 586 -93.91 -18.43 -28.60
N ASP A 587 -94.47 -17.76 -29.61
CA ASP A 587 -94.61 -16.30 -29.65
C ASP A 587 -95.46 -15.80 -28.48
N LYS A 588 -96.54 -16.51 -28.10
CA LYS A 588 -97.35 -16.17 -26.93
C LYS A 588 -96.56 -16.33 -25.63
N GLU A 589 -95.79 -17.40 -25.47
CA GLU A 589 -94.95 -17.63 -24.29
C GLU A 589 -93.77 -16.65 -24.22
N LEU A 590 -93.20 -16.31 -25.37
CA LEU A 590 -92.13 -15.34 -25.50
C LEU A 590 -92.66 -13.93 -25.20
N LEU A 591 -93.85 -13.57 -25.68
CA LEU A 591 -94.51 -12.32 -25.30
C LEU A 591 -94.85 -12.27 -23.80
N LYS A 592 -95.44 -13.33 -23.23
CA LYS A 592 -95.74 -13.40 -21.78
C LYS A 592 -94.49 -13.27 -20.91
N SER A 593 -93.36 -13.83 -21.35
CA SER A 593 -92.11 -13.83 -20.57
C SER A 593 -91.23 -12.60 -20.80
N LEU A 594 -91.21 -12.03 -22.00
CA LEU A 594 -90.40 -10.86 -22.35
C LEU A 594 -91.07 -9.55 -21.97
N LEU A 595 -92.39 -9.40 -22.12
CA LEU A 595 -93.08 -8.14 -21.80
C LEU A 595 -92.77 -7.68 -20.36
N PRO A 596 -92.93 -8.51 -19.31
CA PRO A 596 -92.62 -8.10 -17.95
C PRO A 596 -91.15 -7.70 -17.77
N LYS A 597 -90.22 -8.41 -18.40
CA LYS A 597 -88.78 -8.11 -18.33
C LYS A 597 -88.41 -6.81 -19.04
N VAL A 598 -89.04 -6.53 -20.18
CA VAL A 598 -88.86 -5.27 -20.91
C VAL A 598 -89.45 -4.10 -20.13
N TRP A 599 -90.61 -4.28 -19.51
CA TRP A 599 -91.20 -3.28 -18.61
C TRP A 599 -90.30 -3.00 -17.40
N GLU A 600 -89.80 -4.04 -16.73
CA GLU A 600 -88.87 -3.93 -15.61
C GLU A 600 -87.56 -3.23 -16.04
N LEU A 601 -86.99 -3.59 -17.19
CA LEU A 601 -85.81 -2.94 -17.76
C LEU A 601 -86.07 -1.47 -18.10
N THR A 602 -87.22 -1.16 -18.70
CA THR A 602 -87.62 0.22 -19.03
C THR A 602 -87.75 1.06 -17.76
N GLN A 603 -88.34 0.50 -16.70
CA GLN A 603 -88.43 1.13 -15.40
C GLN A 603 -87.05 1.32 -14.75
N ARG A 604 -86.15 0.33 -14.82
CA ARG A 604 -84.78 0.47 -14.32
C ARG A 604 -83.97 1.48 -15.11
N CYS A 605 -84.14 1.53 -16.43
CA CYS A 605 -83.50 2.53 -17.29
C CYS A 605 -84.01 3.94 -17.00
N SER A 606 -85.32 4.14 -16.81
CA SER A 606 -85.86 5.45 -16.44
C SER A 606 -85.40 5.89 -15.04
N GLN A 607 -85.34 4.97 -14.08
CA GLN A 607 -84.73 5.22 -12.77
C GLN A 607 -83.24 5.57 -12.89
N GLY A 608 -82.48 4.80 -13.67
CA GLY A 608 -81.05 5.05 -13.91
C GLY A 608 -80.79 6.41 -14.58
N LEU A 609 -81.63 6.80 -15.56
CA LEU A 609 -81.56 8.12 -16.19
C LEU A 609 -81.88 9.25 -15.20
N SER A 610 -82.90 9.07 -14.36
CA SER A 610 -83.25 10.05 -13.32
C SER A 610 -82.15 10.20 -12.28
N TYR A 611 -81.50 9.09 -11.88
CA TYR A 611 -80.35 9.10 -10.99
C TYR A 611 -79.12 9.71 -11.66
N GLY A 612 -78.87 9.41 -12.94
CA GLY A 612 -77.82 10.03 -13.73
C GLY A 612 -77.96 11.55 -13.81
N TYR A 613 -79.18 12.07 -13.94
CA TYR A 613 -79.45 13.50 -13.87
C TYR A 613 -79.10 14.08 -12.48
N GLN A 614 -79.46 13.39 -11.40
CA GLN A 614 -79.08 13.80 -10.03
C GLN A 614 -77.56 13.79 -9.81
N VAL A 615 -76.86 12.77 -10.29
CA VAL A 615 -75.40 12.67 -10.20
C VAL A 615 -74.74 13.78 -11.03
N LYS A 616 -75.25 14.07 -12.24
CA LYS A 616 -74.75 15.17 -13.07
C LYS A 616 -74.91 16.52 -12.37
N ILE A 617 -76.06 16.76 -11.73
CA ILE A 617 -76.27 17.96 -10.89
C ILE A 617 -75.25 17.99 -9.74
N ALA A 618 -75.06 16.87 -9.04
CA ALA A 618 -74.11 16.81 -7.92
C ALA A 618 -72.65 17.04 -8.37
N ILE A 619 -72.25 16.53 -9.54
CA ILE A 619 -70.94 16.78 -10.14
C ILE A 619 -70.81 18.25 -10.54
N CYS A 620 -71.84 18.86 -11.19
CA CYS A 620 -71.84 20.28 -11.50
C CYS A 620 -71.72 21.12 -10.21
N HIS A 621 -72.49 20.81 -9.17
CA HIS A 621 -72.37 21.48 -7.87
C HIS A 621 -70.98 21.34 -7.25
N TRP A 622 -70.34 20.16 -7.37
CA TRP A 622 -68.98 19.93 -6.89
C TRP A 622 -67.92 20.67 -7.72
N TRP A 623 -68.11 20.79 -9.04
CA TRP A 623 -67.18 21.46 -9.95
C TRP A 623 -67.28 22.99 -9.86
N ASP A 624 -68.50 23.52 -9.73
CA ASP A 624 -68.76 24.96 -9.62
C ASP A 624 -68.44 25.50 -8.22
N GLN A 625 -68.72 24.73 -7.16
CA GLN A 625 -68.45 25.11 -5.77
C GLN A 625 -67.96 23.91 -4.92
N PRO A 626 -66.71 23.45 -5.14
CA PRO A 626 -66.15 22.38 -4.34
C PRO A 626 -66.14 22.77 -2.85
N ALA A 627 -66.57 21.83 -1.99
CA ALA A 627 -66.65 21.95 -0.53
C ALA A 627 -67.82 22.74 0.09
N GLN A 628 -68.71 23.39 -0.67
CA GLN A 628 -69.82 24.16 -0.06
C GLN A 628 -70.81 23.28 0.73
N PHE A 629 -71.00 22.03 0.29
CA PHE A 629 -71.95 21.08 0.89
C PHE A 629 -71.28 19.86 1.52
N VAL A 630 -69.95 19.77 1.48
CA VAL A 630 -69.26 18.51 1.76
C VAL A 630 -69.33 18.18 3.26
N LEU A 631 -69.32 19.16 4.18
CA LEU A 631 -69.34 18.91 5.62
C LEU A 631 -69.93 20.08 6.43
N PRO A 632 -71.26 20.33 6.42
CA PRO A 632 -71.87 21.39 7.22
C PRO A 632 -71.67 21.21 8.73
N GLY A 633 -71.39 20.00 9.21
CA GLY A 633 -71.22 19.66 10.63
C GLY A 633 -69.77 19.63 11.16
N ILE A 634 -68.74 19.64 10.31
CA ILE A 634 -67.35 19.50 10.79
C ILE A 634 -66.81 20.85 11.24
N ARG A 635 -66.43 20.93 12.51
CA ARG A 635 -65.82 22.11 13.13
C ARG A 635 -64.32 21.93 13.25
N LYS A 636 -63.54 22.88 12.74
CA LYS A 636 -62.09 22.98 13.02
C LYS A 636 -61.80 24.31 13.70
N GLY A 637 -61.19 24.24 14.89
CA GLY A 637 -60.99 25.41 15.75
C GLY A 637 -62.30 25.99 16.30
N GLY A 638 -63.31 25.15 16.52
CA GLY A 638 -64.63 25.56 17.04
C GLY A 638 -65.59 26.17 16.02
N LEU A 639 -65.15 26.48 14.80
CA LEU A 639 -65.95 27.10 13.74
C LEU A 639 -66.18 26.14 12.56
N THR A 640 -67.34 26.26 11.94
CA THR A 640 -67.68 25.56 10.68
C THR A 640 -67.04 26.26 9.48
N PHE A 641 -66.95 25.57 8.33
CA PHE A 641 -66.40 26.15 7.10
C PHE A 641 -67.12 27.44 6.68
N GLN A 642 -68.46 27.51 6.81
CA GLN A 642 -69.22 28.73 6.50
C GLN A 642 -68.86 29.89 7.43
N GLN A 643 -68.60 29.62 8.71
CA GLN A 643 -68.17 30.65 9.68
C GLN A 643 -66.74 31.12 9.40
N TRP A 644 -65.84 30.22 9.00
CA TRP A 644 -64.50 30.59 8.54
C TRP A 644 -64.54 31.43 7.27
N LEU A 645 -65.40 31.08 6.30
CA LEU A 645 -65.57 31.82 5.06
C LEU A 645 -66.13 33.23 5.32
N GLN A 646 -67.08 33.37 6.25
CA GLN A 646 -67.57 34.70 6.66
C GLN A 646 -66.48 35.52 7.35
N ARG A 647 -65.71 34.92 8.26
CA ARG A 647 -64.61 35.60 8.95
C ARG A 647 -63.51 36.05 7.99
N TRP A 648 -63.19 35.23 6.99
CA TRP A 648 -62.27 35.58 5.92
C TRP A 648 -62.84 36.70 5.02
N LYS A 649 -64.12 36.66 4.65
CA LYS A 649 -64.77 37.75 3.89
C LYS A 649 -64.81 39.08 4.66
N PHE A 650 -64.95 39.04 5.99
CA PHE A 650 -64.85 40.23 6.83
C PHE A 650 -63.41 40.75 6.91
N ALA A 651 -62.42 39.86 7.06
CA ALA A 651 -61.01 40.25 7.08
C ALA A 651 -60.54 40.83 5.72
N ALA A 652 -60.99 40.25 4.60
CA ALA A 652 -60.65 40.68 3.25
C ALA A 652 -61.35 41.98 2.80
N LYS A 653 -62.36 42.46 3.54
CA LYS A 653 -63.01 43.77 3.33
C LYS A 653 -62.43 44.89 4.22
N ALA A 654 -61.59 44.54 5.19
CA ALA A 654 -60.93 45.49 6.09
C ALA A 654 -59.50 45.83 5.66
N SER A 655 -59.11 45.43 4.44
CA SER A 655 -57.84 45.71 3.77
C SER A 655 -58.04 46.53 2.52
#